data_AF-A0A3D9HD52-F1
#
_entry.id   AF-A0A3D9HD52-F1
#
_cell.length_a   1.000
_cell.length_b   1.000
_cell.length_c   1.000
_cell.angle_alpha   90.00
_cell.angle_beta   90.00
_cell.angle_gamma   90.00
#
_symmetry.space_group_name_H-M   'P 1'
#
loop_
_entity.id
_entity.type
_entity.pdbx_description
1 polymer ?
#
loop_
_entity_poly.entity_id
_entity_poly.type
_entity_poly.pdbx_seq_one_letter_code
_entity_poly.pdbx_strand_id
1 'polypeptide(L)'
;MFFVQLANAQFLWYENETNTYQIEFESTDSGTFSTDVTNPDDTGININPIVSKFDREEGLSAFLKFDLYQPVTDFSGYAVTFKAYIDIPTASLTPNNSKISVHLSHPTVSSESEIELNFTVGQEWETFTFNFNGTSISNEVINANGYHFIKIGFANGTTSIPATTYYIDSISGTTDQFVDVASQPASWLSGSWGITFPVYGGERLDSEVAGGYDYSAGAQEIVDELPATGHVITNLTNFAKSYYFTLRDNPNVDIATEIDELLVPSLENEAIIFDVLQKFQDAGKKNILYISTNYFDRLGPDESDNADFNTAHAAWVTYYTNNFAGNEYLAYRDLIQGFILRIKDYADGYWLDTTSELNDDGHLEDFVQMIRDADPSAIMGAQPEGLYFTDENGVNIRVDSDGLNDDDDTDYKVIKFEANCTYQDFTKGHVTPLGQGAPPNSWAYEEFTIPAMVDNPWSMFEGNTVLKHAWFPVRERWHVSSQPIVFGIEDGYRFAKKLVTANAGVTFATTIDDVNDKGYMMPDEMLIMKAINDRLLSIPITDCVPYVRPDGAFLVGETLSTNSDDFINKSDVKFYPNPVTDRLTITRTAMEENYITVVNVLGTKVITKTWDNGTTTTQLDLSALNSGIYFVKLSNGNNYSITRKIIVSK
;
A
#
# COMPACT_ATOMS: atom_id res chain seq x y z
N MET A 1 47.58 15.53 -24.61
CA MET A 1 46.38 14.99 -25.30
C MET A 1 45.24 15.22 -24.33
N PHE A 2 44.36 16.18 -24.60
CA PHE A 2 43.16 16.37 -23.78
C PHE A 2 42.22 15.20 -24.10
N PHE A 3 42.07 14.26 -23.17
CA PHE A 3 40.96 13.32 -23.23
C PHE A 3 39.71 14.13 -22.94
N VAL A 4 38.90 14.36 -23.98
CA VAL A 4 37.51 14.76 -23.79
C VAL A 4 36.82 13.53 -23.23
N GLN A 5 36.61 13.51 -21.92
CA GLN A 5 35.73 12.54 -21.28
C GLN A 5 34.34 12.85 -21.83
N LEU A 6 33.84 11.98 -22.72
CA LEU A 6 32.44 12.00 -23.11
C LEU A 6 31.66 11.79 -21.81
N ALA A 7 31.01 12.84 -21.31
CA ALA A 7 30.07 12.72 -20.22
C ALA A 7 28.92 11.86 -20.73
N ASN A 8 28.91 10.58 -20.38
CA ASN A 8 27.73 9.76 -20.55
C ASN A 8 26.62 10.37 -19.67
N ALA A 9 25.37 10.27 -20.12
CA ALA A 9 24.24 10.69 -19.31
C ALA A 9 24.29 9.95 -17.96
N GLN A 10 24.02 10.68 -16.88
CA GLN A 10 23.82 10.12 -15.56
C GLN A 10 22.34 10.29 -15.23
N PHE A 11 21.70 9.20 -14.84
CA PHE A 11 20.33 9.15 -14.36
C PHE A 11 20.38 9.17 -12.83
N LEU A 12 19.57 10.04 -12.23
CA LEU A 12 19.43 10.10 -10.77
C LEU A 12 18.62 8.90 -10.33
N TRP A 13 19.24 8.01 -9.55
CA TRP A 13 18.62 6.79 -9.08
C TRP A 13 17.99 6.95 -7.70
N TYR A 14 18.64 7.70 -6.81
CA TYR A 14 18.20 7.85 -5.43
C TYR A 14 18.53 9.24 -4.88
N GLU A 15 17.51 9.93 -4.37
CA GLU A 15 17.62 11.23 -3.68
C GLU A 15 16.35 11.54 -2.86
N ASN A 16 16.54 11.89 -1.60
CA ASN A 16 15.42 12.17 -0.68
C ASN A 16 14.70 13.48 -1.03
N GLU A 17 15.45 14.55 -1.34
CA GLU A 17 14.88 15.88 -1.60
C GLU A 17 13.83 15.88 -2.73
N THR A 18 14.06 15.07 -3.75
CA THR A 18 13.18 14.97 -4.92
C THR A 18 12.23 13.77 -4.86
N ASN A 19 12.26 12.97 -3.77
CA ASN A 19 11.59 11.68 -3.66
C ASN A 19 11.91 10.74 -4.84
N THR A 20 13.16 10.75 -5.30
CA THR A 20 13.61 9.87 -6.39
C THR A 20 14.06 8.55 -5.77
N TYR A 21 13.33 7.46 -6.03
CA TYR A 21 13.63 6.11 -5.50
C TYR A 21 13.60 5.06 -6.62
N GLN A 22 14.44 5.26 -7.63
CA GLN A 22 14.58 4.36 -8.78
C GLN A 22 15.50 3.16 -8.49
N ILE A 23 16.02 3.03 -7.28
CA ILE A 23 16.67 1.82 -6.77
C ILE A 23 16.10 1.57 -5.38
N GLU A 24 15.84 0.31 -5.04
CA GLU A 24 15.15 -0.03 -3.79
C GLU A 24 16.17 -0.34 -2.71
N PHE A 25 16.01 0.23 -1.52
CA PHE A 25 16.85 -0.16 -0.38
C PHE A 25 16.49 -1.59 0.02
N GLU A 26 17.51 -2.44 0.11
CA GLU A 26 17.32 -3.85 0.39
C GLU A 26 17.76 -4.19 1.81
N SER A 27 19.04 -3.94 2.12
CA SER A 27 19.61 -4.35 3.40
C SER A 27 20.87 -3.59 3.77
N THR A 28 21.28 -3.78 5.01
CA THR A 28 22.56 -3.28 5.55
C THR A 28 23.34 -4.42 6.19
N ASP A 29 24.66 -4.40 6.01
CA ASP A 29 25.59 -5.21 6.82
C ASP A 29 26.32 -4.28 7.81
N SER A 30 26.27 -4.61 9.10
CA SER A 30 27.01 -3.90 10.17
C SER A 30 26.81 -2.37 10.17
N GLY A 31 25.56 -1.94 10.09
CA GLY A 31 25.16 -0.54 10.18
C GLY A 31 23.64 -0.36 10.19
N THR A 32 23.19 0.88 10.39
CA THR A 32 21.79 1.28 10.30
C THR A 32 21.62 2.36 9.24
N PHE A 33 20.63 2.19 8.36
CA PHE A 33 20.30 3.16 7.31
C PHE A 33 19.04 3.95 7.71
N SER A 34 19.09 5.26 7.51
CA SER A 34 17.96 6.18 7.75
C SER A 34 17.84 7.14 6.58
N THR A 35 16.61 7.45 6.17
CA THR A 35 16.30 8.43 5.12
C THR A 35 15.81 9.73 5.74
N ASP A 36 15.71 10.78 4.93
CA ASP A 36 15.07 12.05 5.25
C ASP A 36 15.63 12.76 6.50
N VAL A 37 16.91 12.54 6.80
CA VAL A 37 17.59 13.21 7.92
C VAL A 37 18.11 14.57 7.51
N THR A 38 18.25 15.50 8.47
CA THR A 38 18.85 16.82 8.19
C THR A 38 20.28 16.70 7.66
N ASN A 39 20.57 17.43 6.59
CA ASN A 39 21.92 17.51 6.02
C ASN A 39 22.91 18.13 7.03
N PRO A 40 24.06 17.47 7.32
CA PRO A 40 25.06 18.00 8.25
C PRO A 40 25.77 19.28 7.76
N ASP A 41 25.79 19.52 6.44
CA ASP A 41 26.34 20.73 5.81
C ASP A 41 25.65 20.99 4.46
N ASP A 42 24.65 21.87 4.46
CA ASP A 42 23.88 22.29 3.29
C ASP A 42 24.50 23.49 2.54
N THR A 43 25.71 23.91 2.92
CA THR A 43 26.37 25.10 2.36
C THR A 43 27.36 24.79 1.23
N GLY A 44 27.74 23.52 1.10
CA GLY A 44 28.75 23.03 0.17
C GLY A 44 28.19 22.58 -1.19
N ILE A 45 28.72 21.45 -1.69
CA ILE A 45 28.30 20.87 -2.97
C ILE A 45 26.95 20.12 -2.89
N ASN A 46 26.51 19.80 -1.67
CA ASN A 46 25.20 19.23 -1.43
C ASN A 46 24.34 20.20 -0.65
N ILE A 47 23.37 20.82 -1.32
CA ILE A 47 22.50 21.85 -0.75
C ILE A 47 21.12 21.32 -0.36
N ASN A 48 20.90 20.01 -0.54
CA ASN A 48 19.63 19.38 -0.19
C ASN A 48 19.47 19.43 1.34
N PRO A 49 18.36 19.96 1.88
CA PRO A 49 18.14 20.06 3.32
C PRO A 49 17.99 18.69 4.00
N ILE A 50 17.53 17.68 3.25
CA ILE A 50 17.39 16.30 3.70
C ILE A 50 18.25 15.34 2.86
N VAL A 51 18.87 14.38 3.52
CA VAL A 51 19.79 13.39 2.93
C VAL A 51 19.63 12.04 3.63
N SER A 52 20.33 11.01 3.16
CA SER A 52 20.35 9.72 3.84
C SER A 52 21.56 9.57 4.74
N LYS A 53 21.39 8.84 5.83
CA LYS A 53 22.41 8.57 6.84
C LYS A 53 22.65 7.07 6.94
N PHE A 54 23.93 6.71 7.05
CA PHE A 54 24.36 5.36 7.38
C PHE A 54 25.25 5.40 8.61
N ASP A 55 24.73 4.89 9.73
CA ASP A 55 25.47 4.71 10.98
C ASP A 55 26.15 3.35 10.95
N ARG A 56 27.44 3.34 10.57
CA ARG A 56 28.28 2.15 10.55
C ARG A 56 28.63 1.71 11.97
N GLU A 57 28.49 0.41 12.25
CA GLU A 57 28.95 -0.22 13.49
C GLU A 57 30.48 -0.41 13.54
N GLU A 58 31.05 -0.66 14.72
CA GLU A 58 32.47 -1.05 14.82
C GLU A 58 32.71 -2.42 14.17
N GLY A 59 33.72 -2.55 13.30
CA GLY A 59 33.99 -3.83 12.63
C GLY A 59 34.94 -3.72 11.44
N LEU A 60 35.01 -4.80 10.65
CA LEU A 60 35.87 -4.93 9.47
C LEU A 60 35.22 -4.49 8.16
N SER A 61 33.90 -4.59 8.09
CA SER A 61 33.12 -4.30 6.90
C SER A 61 31.76 -3.77 7.27
N ALA A 62 31.23 -2.86 6.46
CA ALA A 62 29.85 -2.43 6.51
C ALA A 62 29.36 -2.08 5.11
N PHE A 63 28.13 -2.48 4.80
CA PHE A 63 27.54 -2.30 3.48
C PHE A 63 26.12 -1.74 3.58
N LEU A 64 25.78 -0.92 2.59
CA LEU A 64 24.42 -0.51 2.26
C LEU A 64 24.09 -1.06 0.88
N LYS A 65 23.05 -1.89 0.76
CA LYS A 65 22.67 -2.59 -0.46
C LYS A 65 21.38 -2.02 -1.05
N PHE A 66 21.37 -1.84 -2.36
CA PHE A 66 20.18 -1.52 -3.15
C PHE A 66 19.99 -2.49 -4.31
N ASP A 67 18.72 -2.68 -4.67
CA ASP A 67 18.28 -3.42 -5.84
C ASP A 67 18.20 -2.52 -7.07
N LEU A 68 18.52 -3.09 -8.23
CA LEU A 68 18.49 -2.45 -9.53
C LEU A 68 17.35 -3.02 -10.38
N TYR A 69 16.40 -2.19 -10.81
CA TYR A 69 15.33 -2.62 -11.73
C TYR A 69 15.89 -3.05 -13.10
N GLN A 70 17.02 -2.47 -13.52
CA GLN A 70 17.71 -2.79 -14.76
C GLN A 70 19.08 -3.40 -14.45
N PRO A 71 19.23 -4.73 -14.62
CA PRO A 71 20.51 -5.40 -14.38
C PRO A 71 21.66 -4.85 -15.22
N VAL A 72 22.84 -4.78 -14.61
CA VAL A 72 24.05 -4.30 -15.28
C VAL A 72 24.69 -5.43 -16.08
N THR A 73 24.52 -5.37 -17.40
CA THR A 73 25.01 -6.39 -18.34
C THR A 73 26.15 -5.90 -19.24
N ASP A 74 26.45 -4.59 -19.20
CA ASP A 74 27.54 -3.96 -19.96
C ASP A 74 28.22 -2.87 -19.12
N PHE A 75 29.56 -2.87 -19.14
CA PHE A 75 30.38 -1.85 -18.49
C PHE A 75 30.85 -0.74 -19.44
N SER A 76 30.52 -0.81 -20.73
CA SER A 76 30.90 0.21 -21.72
C SER A 76 30.36 1.58 -21.32
N GLY A 77 31.26 2.46 -20.87
CA GLY A 77 30.91 3.78 -20.38
C GLY A 77 30.20 3.81 -19.01
N TYR A 78 30.09 2.67 -18.32
CA TYR A 78 29.33 2.54 -17.08
C TYR A 78 30.09 3.17 -15.90
N ALA A 79 29.40 4.06 -15.20
CA ALA A 79 29.86 4.65 -13.96
C ALA A 79 28.67 4.91 -13.01
N VAL A 80 28.97 4.80 -11.72
CA VAL A 80 28.08 5.20 -10.62
C VAL A 80 28.69 6.43 -9.95
N THR A 81 27.85 7.43 -9.67
CA THR A 81 28.24 8.67 -8.99
C THR A 81 27.34 8.91 -7.81
N PHE A 82 27.87 9.34 -6.67
CA PHE A 82 27.06 9.85 -5.56
C PHE A 82 27.86 10.85 -4.73
N LYS A 83 27.15 11.65 -3.93
CA LYS A 83 27.75 12.53 -2.94
C LYS A 83 27.82 11.79 -1.61
N ALA A 84 28.93 11.91 -0.90
CA ALA A 84 29.03 11.39 0.45
C ALA A 84 29.80 12.34 1.37
N TYR A 85 29.44 12.26 2.65
CA TYR A 85 30.05 12.98 3.76
C TYR A 85 30.40 11.95 4.84
N ILE A 86 31.58 12.08 5.45
CA ILE A 86 32.00 11.27 6.59
C ILE A 86 32.12 12.15 7.84
N ASP A 87 31.48 11.78 8.94
CA ASP A 87 31.55 12.52 10.21
C ASP A 87 32.82 12.18 11.01
N ILE A 88 33.97 12.38 10.37
CA ILE A 88 35.29 12.29 10.97
C ILE A 88 36.05 13.56 10.59
N PRO A 89 36.69 14.28 11.52
CA PRO A 89 37.52 15.43 11.15
C PRO A 89 38.61 15.03 10.17
N THR A 90 38.90 15.87 9.16
CA THR A 90 39.95 15.62 8.15
C THR A 90 41.30 15.15 8.76
N ALA A 91 41.71 15.74 9.88
CA ALA A 91 42.96 15.37 10.57
C ALA A 91 42.99 13.96 11.19
N SER A 92 41.82 13.31 11.29
CA SER A 92 41.61 11.97 11.83
C SER A 92 41.37 10.92 10.75
N LEU A 93 41.38 11.31 9.47
CA LEU A 93 41.36 10.37 8.36
C LEU A 93 42.68 9.58 8.29
N THR A 94 42.54 8.30 7.98
CA THR A 94 43.58 7.30 7.83
C THR A 94 43.30 6.49 6.57
N PRO A 95 44.29 5.80 5.99
CA PRO A 95 44.07 4.95 4.82
C PRO A 95 43.04 3.82 5.00
N ASN A 96 42.64 3.51 6.24
CA ASN A 96 41.65 2.45 6.50
C ASN A 96 40.23 3.00 6.68
N ASN A 97 40.06 4.11 7.40
CA ASN A 97 38.72 4.70 7.62
C ASN A 97 38.26 5.66 6.51
N SER A 98 39.16 6.05 5.59
CA SER A 98 38.81 6.90 4.45
C SER A 98 38.17 6.15 3.29
N LYS A 99 38.15 4.81 3.32
CA LYS A 99 37.74 4.01 2.16
C LYS A 99 36.24 4.06 1.93
N ILE A 100 35.85 4.23 0.67
CA ILE A 100 34.47 4.09 0.21
C ILE A 100 34.46 3.32 -1.10
N SER A 101 33.53 2.39 -1.26
CA SER A 101 33.53 1.46 -2.40
C SER A 101 32.14 1.28 -2.98
N VAL A 102 32.08 0.98 -4.28
CA VAL A 102 30.88 0.48 -4.96
C VAL A 102 31.15 -0.92 -5.44
N HIS A 103 30.24 -1.81 -5.08
CA HIS A 103 30.24 -3.22 -5.47
C HIS A 103 28.99 -3.49 -6.31
N LEU A 104 29.15 -4.23 -7.39
CA LEU A 104 28.05 -4.78 -8.19
C LEU A 104 28.04 -6.30 -7.99
N SER A 105 26.89 -6.83 -7.58
CA SER A 105 26.72 -8.24 -7.24
C SER A 105 25.40 -8.82 -7.74
N HIS A 106 25.25 -10.14 -7.62
CA HIS A 106 24.09 -10.90 -8.06
C HIS A 106 23.62 -11.83 -6.92
N PRO A 107 22.31 -12.08 -6.75
CA PRO A 107 21.77 -12.87 -5.62
C PRO A 107 22.38 -14.26 -5.45
N THR A 108 22.61 -14.97 -6.57
CA THR A 108 23.06 -16.38 -6.52
C THR A 108 24.47 -16.62 -7.09
N VAL A 109 25.14 -15.57 -7.59
CA VAL A 109 26.47 -15.70 -8.23
C VAL A 109 27.49 -14.93 -7.39
N SER A 110 28.55 -15.61 -6.97
CA SER A 110 29.55 -15.06 -6.04
C SER A 110 30.56 -14.09 -6.67
N SER A 111 30.62 -14.03 -8.00
CA SER A 111 31.48 -13.08 -8.72
C SER A 111 30.94 -11.66 -8.54
N GLU A 112 31.75 -10.75 -7.97
CA GLU A 112 31.42 -9.33 -7.81
C GLU A 112 32.38 -8.44 -8.59
N SER A 113 31.95 -7.22 -8.92
CA SER A 113 32.82 -6.16 -9.44
C SER A 113 32.90 -5.01 -8.44
N GLU A 114 34.09 -4.58 -8.08
CA GLU A 114 34.31 -3.55 -7.05
C GLU A 114 35.24 -2.45 -7.56
N ILE A 115 34.93 -1.20 -7.19
CA ILE A 115 35.85 -0.07 -7.24
C ILE A 115 35.89 0.60 -5.87
N GLU A 116 37.08 0.82 -5.34
CA GLU A 116 37.33 1.54 -4.09
C GLU A 116 37.97 2.90 -4.37
N LEU A 117 37.46 3.93 -3.69
CA LEU A 117 38.00 5.28 -3.63
C LEU A 117 38.25 5.66 -2.16
N ASN A 118 38.73 6.88 -1.93
CA ASN A 118 39.00 7.37 -0.59
C ASN A 118 38.48 8.79 -0.42
N PHE A 119 37.87 9.07 0.73
CA PHE A 119 37.66 10.43 1.22
C PHE A 119 39.00 11.16 1.31
N THR A 120 39.04 12.37 0.79
CA THR A 120 40.19 13.27 0.88
C THR A 120 40.02 14.34 1.94
N VAL A 121 38.77 14.62 2.30
CA VAL A 121 38.37 15.52 3.39
C VAL A 121 37.31 14.84 4.25
N GLY A 122 37.27 15.23 5.52
CA GLY A 122 36.31 14.75 6.49
C GLY A 122 35.54 15.92 7.08
N GLN A 123 34.27 15.68 7.39
CA GLN A 123 33.27 16.70 7.71
C GLN A 123 32.99 17.70 6.57
N GLU A 124 33.11 17.26 5.32
CA GLU A 124 32.76 18.00 4.12
C GLU A 124 32.18 17.02 3.08
N TRP A 125 31.27 17.48 2.22
CA TRP A 125 30.72 16.67 1.14
C TRP A 125 31.73 16.51 -0.02
N GLU A 126 31.91 15.28 -0.48
CA GLU A 126 32.66 14.95 -1.69
C GLU A 126 31.75 14.25 -2.72
N THR A 127 32.02 14.45 -4.01
CA THR A 127 31.40 13.66 -5.09
C THR A 127 32.32 12.54 -5.50
N PHE A 128 31.84 11.30 -5.44
CA PHE A 128 32.58 10.11 -5.84
C PHE A 128 32.03 9.58 -7.16
N THR A 129 32.92 9.27 -8.11
CA THR A 129 32.55 8.61 -9.38
C THR A 129 33.35 7.31 -9.53
N PHE A 130 32.64 6.19 -9.49
CA PHE A 130 33.17 4.83 -9.64
C PHE A 130 33.02 4.40 -11.08
N ASN A 131 34.13 4.41 -11.83
CA ASN A 131 34.13 4.19 -13.28
C ASN A 131 34.49 2.75 -13.64
N PHE A 132 33.48 1.95 -14.00
CA PHE A 132 33.63 0.56 -14.42
C PHE A 132 34.00 0.44 -15.91
N ASN A 133 34.05 1.54 -16.67
CA ASN A 133 34.39 1.50 -18.08
C ASN A 133 35.74 0.83 -18.35
N GLY A 134 35.73 -0.18 -19.22
CA GLY A 134 36.90 -0.94 -19.60
C GLY A 134 37.27 -2.07 -18.64
N THR A 135 36.49 -2.30 -17.58
CA THR A 135 36.54 -3.56 -16.82
C THR A 135 35.65 -4.62 -17.48
N SER A 136 35.79 -5.88 -17.07
CA SER A 136 35.05 -7.01 -17.64
C SER A 136 34.04 -7.57 -16.65
N ILE A 137 32.83 -7.86 -17.11
CA ILE A 137 31.86 -8.68 -16.37
C ILE A 137 32.22 -10.16 -16.59
N SER A 138 32.15 -10.97 -15.53
CA SER A 138 32.43 -12.41 -15.64
C SER A 138 31.35 -13.12 -16.47
N ASN A 139 31.72 -14.20 -17.16
CA ASN A 139 30.76 -14.98 -17.96
C ASN A 139 29.64 -15.58 -17.09
N GLU A 140 29.93 -15.92 -15.83
CA GLU A 140 28.92 -16.43 -14.89
C GLU A 140 27.83 -15.39 -14.64
N VAL A 141 28.20 -14.13 -14.45
CA VAL A 141 27.27 -13.02 -14.25
C VAL A 141 26.50 -12.70 -15.53
N ILE A 142 27.15 -12.67 -16.70
CA ILE A 142 26.46 -12.47 -17.99
C ILE A 142 25.40 -13.56 -18.21
N ASN A 143 25.74 -14.82 -17.93
CA ASN A 143 24.81 -15.94 -18.06
C ASN A 143 23.65 -15.87 -17.04
N ALA A 144 23.85 -15.19 -15.91
CA ALA A 144 22.84 -14.91 -14.90
C ALA A 144 22.08 -13.59 -15.14
N ASN A 145 22.19 -13.00 -16.34
CA ASN A 145 21.55 -11.74 -16.71
C ASN A 145 22.06 -10.51 -15.92
N GLY A 146 23.35 -10.45 -15.65
CA GLY A 146 24.01 -9.23 -15.15
C GLY A 146 24.03 -9.10 -13.63
N TYR A 147 24.47 -7.94 -13.14
CA TYR A 147 24.43 -7.59 -11.72
C TYR A 147 23.09 -6.96 -11.35
N HIS A 148 22.46 -7.42 -10.27
CA HIS A 148 21.13 -6.98 -9.83
C HIS A 148 21.22 -6.07 -8.61
N PHE A 149 22.36 -6.04 -7.93
CA PHE A 149 22.56 -5.23 -6.74
C PHE A 149 23.70 -4.26 -6.91
N ILE A 150 23.55 -3.11 -6.27
CA ILE A 150 24.64 -2.21 -5.93
C ILE A 150 24.82 -2.18 -4.41
N LYS A 151 26.06 -2.37 -3.94
CA LYS A 151 26.41 -2.18 -2.52
C LYS A 151 27.40 -1.03 -2.39
N ILE A 152 27.15 -0.13 -1.45
CA ILE A 152 28.09 0.90 -1.01
C ILE A 152 28.81 0.37 0.22
N GLY A 153 30.12 0.21 0.14
CA GLY A 153 30.95 -0.27 1.24
C GLY A 153 31.65 0.87 1.98
N PHE A 154 31.63 0.85 3.31
CA PHE A 154 32.15 1.93 4.17
C PHE A 154 33.30 1.45 5.04
N ALA A 155 34.51 1.98 4.77
CA ALA A 155 35.73 1.67 5.51
C ALA A 155 36.05 0.16 5.59
N ASN A 156 35.82 -0.58 4.49
CA ASN A 156 36.05 -2.02 4.42
C ASN A 156 37.54 -2.36 4.38
N GLY A 157 37.96 -3.36 5.16
CA GLY A 157 39.35 -3.81 5.12
C GLY A 157 39.72 -4.87 6.14
N THR A 158 41.03 -4.99 6.40
CA THR A 158 41.60 -6.02 7.28
C THR A 158 41.77 -5.57 8.72
N THR A 159 41.30 -4.36 9.09
CA THR A 159 41.46 -3.78 10.42
C THR A 159 40.13 -3.27 10.92
N SER A 160 39.83 -3.52 12.20
CA SER A 160 38.60 -3.02 12.82
C SER A 160 38.62 -1.50 12.85
N ILE A 161 37.57 -0.88 12.34
CA ILE A 161 37.36 0.57 12.36
C ILE A 161 36.23 0.87 13.35
N PRO A 162 36.36 1.91 14.20
CA PRO A 162 35.30 2.34 15.10
C PRO A 162 33.98 2.62 14.39
N ALA A 163 32.88 2.65 15.14
CA ALA A 163 31.61 3.15 14.64
C ALA A 163 31.77 4.56 14.06
N THR A 164 31.10 4.85 12.96
CA THR A 164 31.25 6.11 12.20
C THR A 164 29.97 6.42 11.45
N THR A 165 29.57 7.68 11.43
CA THR A 165 28.40 8.13 10.67
C THR A 165 28.81 8.63 9.29
N TYR A 166 28.07 8.20 8.27
CA TYR A 166 28.18 8.67 6.90
C TYR A 166 26.84 9.26 6.46
N TYR A 167 26.90 10.23 5.55
CA TYR A 167 25.72 10.71 4.84
C TYR A 167 25.93 10.50 3.35
N ILE A 168 24.88 10.12 2.63
CA ILE A 168 24.89 9.85 1.20
C ILE A 168 23.74 10.61 0.56
N ASP A 169 23.98 11.09 -0.65
CA ASP A 169 22.95 11.71 -1.45
C ASP A 169 23.20 11.62 -2.96
N SER A 170 22.15 11.86 -3.74
CA SER A 170 22.16 11.93 -5.20
C SER A 170 22.86 10.74 -5.89
N ILE A 171 22.52 9.49 -5.51
CA ILE A 171 23.07 8.31 -6.19
C ILE A 171 22.57 8.30 -7.62
N SER A 172 23.49 8.22 -8.56
CA SER A 172 23.24 8.29 -9.99
C SER A 172 24.09 7.27 -10.73
N GLY A 173 23.65 6.85 -11.90
CA GLY A 173 24.51 6.04 -12.77
C GLY A 173 24.13 6.10 -14.24
N THR A 174 24.81 5.28 -15.04
CA THR A 174 24.77 5.42 -16.51
C THR A 174 23.53 4.78 -17.16
N THR A 175 22.96 3.78 -16.50
CA THR A 175 21.74 3.09 -16.95
C THR A 175 20.56 3.67 -16.20
N ASP A 176 19.50 4.06 -16.91
CA ASP A 176 18.25 4.49 -16.28
C ASP A 176 17.64 3.30 -15.52
N GLN A 177 17.18 3.53 -14.30
CA GLN A 177 16.60 2.47 -13.47
C GLN A 177 15.08 2.66 -13.46
N PHE A 178 14.39 1.80 -14.19
CA PHE A 178 12.94 1.84 -14.29
C PHE A 178 12.41 0.41 -14.41
N VAL A 179 11.17 0.22 -14.01
CA VAL A 179 10.48 -1.06 -14.16
C VAL A 179 10.08 -1.22 -15.61
N ASP A 180 10.56 -2.29 -16.27
CA ASP A 180 9.96 -2.73 -17.54
C ASP A 180 8.62 -3.41 -17.23
N VAL A 181 7.57 -2.61 -17.12
CA VAL A 181 6.23 -3.10 -16.73
C VAL A 181 5.77 -4.23 -17.64
N ALA A 182 6.04 -4.15 -18.94
CA ALA A 182 5.55 -5.14 -19.91
C ALA A 182 6.19 -6.54 -19.72
N SER A 183 7.35 -6.62 -19.07
CA SER A 183 8.01 -7.89 -18.78
C SER A 183 7.58 -8.51 -17.45
N GLN A 184 6.82 -7.80 -16.61
CA GLN A 184 6.44 -8.28 -15.28
C GLN A 184 5.19 -9.17 -15.32
N PRO A 185 5.11 -10.25 -14.51
CA PRO A 185 3.92 -11.09 -14.43
C PRO A 185 2.64 -10.29 -14.11
N ALA A 186 2.72 -9.37 -13.14
CA ALA A 186 1.60 -8.53 -12.70
C ALA A 186 1.33 -7.31 -13.60
N SER A 187 1.91 -7.24 -14.80
CA SER A 187 1.77 -6.11 -15.73
C SER A 187 0.33 -5.70 -16.03
N TRP A 188 -0.57 -6.68 -16.16
CA TRP A 188 -1.99 -6.43 -16.45
C TRP A 188 -2.76 -5.85 -15.25
N LEU A 189 -2.25 -6.01 -14.03
CA LEU A 189 -2.85 -5.47 -12.81
C LEU A 189 -2.41 -4.02 -12.57
N SER A 190 -1.32 -3.59 -13.20
CA SER A 190 -0.79 -2.23 -13.12
C SER A 190 -1.78 -1.21 -13.70
N GLY A 191 -2.25 -0.29 -12.86
CA GLY A 191 -3.29 0.67 -13.24
C GLY A 191 -4.69 0.07 -13.35
N SER A 192 -4.89 -1.17 -12.91
CA SER A 192 -6.22 -1.78 -12.86
C SER A 192 -6.90 -1.51 -11.53
N TRP A 193 -8.21 -1.25 -11.58
CA TRP A 193 -9.08 -1.33 -10.42
C TRP A 193 -10.01 -2.55 -10.50
N GLY A 194 -10.40 -3.07 -9.34
CA GLY A 194 -11.13 -4.32 -9.18
C GLY A 194 -12.16 -4.28 -8.06
N ILE A 195 -13.00 -5.31 -8.04
CA ILE A 195 -13.99 -5.56 -6.99
C ILE A 195 -13.86 -7.00 -6.49
N THR A 196 -14.54 -7.34 -5.39
CA THR A 196 -14.66 -8.72 -4.92
C THR A 196 -16.06 -9.29 -5.20
N PHE A 197 -16.13 -10.50 -5.73
CA PHE A 197 -17.38 -11.23 -5.93
C PHE A 197 -17.33 -12.59 -5.21
N PRO A 198 -17.75 -12.65 -3.93
CA PRO A 198 -17.78 -13.89 -3.16
C PRO A 198 -18.75 -14.93 -3.71
N VAL A 199 -18.32 -16.19 -3.75
CA VAL A 199 -19.16 -17.36 -4.03
C VAL A 199 -19.00 -18.34 -2.87
N TYR A 200 -20.11 -18.76 -2.25
CA TYR A 200 -20.01 -19.75 -1.19
C TYR A 200 -19.49 -21.10 -1.71
N GLY A 201 -18.74 -21.82 -0.88
CA GLY A 201 -18.29 -23.20 -1.11
C GLY A 201 -18.87 -24.21 -0.13
N GLY A 202 -18.61 -25.49 -0.38
CA GLY A 202 -19.10 -26.62 0.40
C GLY A 202 -20.61 -26.84 0.27
N GLU A 203 -21.18 -27.61 1.20
CA GLU A 203 -22.63 -27.79 1.33
C GLU A 203 -23.39 -26.47 1.47
N ARG A 204 -22.71 -25.42 1.95
CA ARG A 204 -23.30 -24.10 2.10
C ARG A 204 -23.74 -23.55 0.75
N LEU A 205 -22.93 -23.71 -0.30
CA LEU A 205 -23.31 -23.28 -1.64
C LEU A 205 -24.64 -23.92 -2.05
N ASP A 206 -24.80 -25.22 -1.82
CA ASP A 206 -26.03 -25.94 -2.14
C ASP A 206 -27.24 -25.36 -1.38
N SER A 207 -27.07 -25.10 -0.08
CA SER A 207 -28.14 -24.53 0.75
C SER A 207 -28.54 -23.11 0.33
N GLU A 208 -27.58 -22.28 -0.07
CA GLU A 208 -27.80 -20.88 -0.42
C GLU A 208 -28.45 -20.79 -1.80
N VAL A 209 -27.99 -21.59 -2.78
CA VAL A 209 -28.65 -21.68 -4.10
C VAL A 209 -30.09 -22.18 -3.95
N ALA A 210 -30.33 -23.21 -3.14
CA ALA A 210 -31.69 -23.66 -2.83
C ALA A 210 -32.51 -22.57 -2.10
N GLY A 211 -31.83 -21.69 -1.36
CA GLY A 211 -32.38 -20.51 -0.69
C GLY A 211 -32.59 -19.29 -1.59
N GLY A 212 -32.32 -19.41 -2.90
CA GLY A 212 -32.62 -18.42 -3.94
C GLY A 212 -31.46 -17.56 -4.41
N TYR A 213 -30.19 -17.91 -4.12
CA TYR A 213 -29.04 -17.17 -4.64
C TYR A 213 -28.86 -17.39 -6.14
N ASP A 214 -28.62 -16.30 -6.88
CA ASP A 214 -28.34 -16.32 -8.32
C ASP A 214 -27.02 -15.60 -8.62
N TYR A 215 -25.91 -16.30 -8.34
CA TYR A 215 -24.56 -15.81 -8.62
C TYR A 215 -24.30 -15.54 -10.10
N SER A 216 -24.93 -16.31 -10.99
CA SER A 216 -24.77 -16.15 -12.44
C SER A 216 -25.29 -14.79 -12.89
N ALA A 217 -26.48 -14.41 -12.42
CA ALA A 217 -27.07 -13.13 -12.71
C ALA A 217 -26.38 -11.97 -11.96
N GLY A 218 -25.94 -12.20 -10.71
CA GLY A 218 -25.11 -11.23 -9.99
C GLY A 218 -23.79 -10.93 -10.71
N ALA A 219 -23.09 -11.95 -11.21
CA ALA A 219 -21.87 -11.76 -12.02
C ALA A 219 -22.18 -11.02 -13.32
N GLN A 220 -23.33 -11.29 -13.96
CA GLN A 220 -23.77 -10.55 -15.14
C GLN A 220 -24.03 -9.07 -14.83
N GLU A 221 -24.60 -8.74 -13.67
CA GLU A 221 -24.78 -7.36 -13.23
C GLU A 221 -23.43 -6.62 -13.14
N ILE A 222 -22.39 -7.26 -12.59
CA ILE A 222 -21.04 -6.68 -12.55
C ILE A 222 -20.51 -6.41 -13.96
N VAL A 223 -20.70 -7.35 -14.89
CA VAL A 223 -20.28 -7.19 -16.29
C VAL A 223 -20.98 -6.01 -16.95
N ASP A 224 -22.28 -5.87 -16.72
CA ASP A 224 -23.12 -4.87 -17.39
C ASP A 224 -22.93 -3.47 -16.78
N GLU A 225 -22.83 -3.37 -15.46
CA GLU A 225 -22.81 -2.10 -14.73
C GLU A 225 -21.40 -1.56 -14.48
N LEU A 226 -20.37 -2.42 -14.46
CA LEU A 226 -18.98 -2.06 -14.17
C LEU A 226 -18.01 -2.44 -15.31
N PRO A 227 -18.17 -1.87 -16.52
CA PRO A 227 -17.32 -2.18 -17.67
C PRO A 227 -15.85 -1.76 -17.51
N ALA A 228 -15.53 -0.79 -16.65
CA ALA A 228 -14.17 -0.31 -16.43
C ALA A 228 -13.36 -1.16 -15.44
N THR A 229 -14.02 -2.04 -14.67
CA THR A 229 -13.35 -2.96 -13.75
C THR A 229 -12.47 -3.90 -14.57
N GLY A 230 -11.17 -3.93 -14.26
CA GLY A 230 -10.18 -4.75 -14.99
C GLY A 230 -9.99 -6.15 -14.39
N HIS A 231 -10.29 -6.33 -13.10
CA HIS A 231 -10.18 -7.62 -12.43
C HIS A 231 -11.23 -7.81 -11.33
N VAL A 232 -11.47 -9.07 -10.98
CA VAL A 232 -12.35 -9.49 -9.89
C VAL A 232 -11.60 -10.46 -8.99
N ILE A 233 -11.58 -10.17 -7.69
CA ILE A 233 -11.23 -11.18 -6.69
C ILE A 233 -12.48 -12.00 -6.39
N THR A 234 -12.44 -13.28 -6.67
CA THR A 234 -13.43 -14.26 -6.17
C THR A 234 -12.68 -15.29 -5.34
N ASN A 235 -13.13 -16.53 -5.27
CA ASN A 235 -12.57 -17.47 -4.32
C ASN A 235 -12.64 -18.94 -4.76
N LEU A 236 -11.56 -19.67 -4.46
CA LEU A 236 -11.52 -21.12 -4.52
C LEU A 236 -11.99 -21.73 -3.20
N THR A 237 -11.51 -21.18 -2.08
CA THR A 237 -12.00 -21.52 -0.74
C THR A 237 -12.90 -20.39 -0.23
N ASN A 238 -13.87 -20.66 0.62
CA ASN A 238 -14.58 -19.58 1.32
C ASN A 238 -13.60 -18.66 2.06
N PHE A 239 -13.93 -17.36 2.13
CA PHE A 239 -13.14 -16.39 2.87
C PHE A 239 -12.99 -16.83 4.33
N ALA A 240 -11.75 -16.85 4.82
CA ALA A 240 -11.36 -17.29 6.15
C ALA A 240 -11.75 -18.75 6.49
N LYS A 241 -12.12 -19.58 5.50
CA LYS A 241 -12.52 -20.98 5.68
C LYS A 241 -11.85 -21.88 4.63
N SER A 242 -10.70 -22.42 4.98
CA SER A 242 -9.86 -23.30 4.15
C SER A 242 -10.41 -24.71 3.92
N TYR A 243 -11.58 -25.03 4.49
CA TYR A 243 -12.25 -26.32 4.38
C TYR A 243 -13.51 -26.31 3.50
N TYR A 244 -13.95 -25.14 3.01
CA TYR A 244 -15.11 -25.03 2.13
C TYR A 244 -14.69 -24.57 0.74
N PHE A 245 -14.84 -25.44 -0.24
CA PHE A 245 -14.38 -25.23 -1.61
C PHE A 245 -15.54 -24.89 -2.55
N THR A 246 -15.30 -24.06 -3.56
CA THR A 246 -16.29 -23.77 -4.63
C THR A 246 -16.35 -24.87 -5.68
N LEU A 247 -15.39 -25.80 -5.67
CA LEU A 247 -15.29 -26.95 -6.58
C LEU A 247 -15.56 -28.26 -5.84
N ARG A 248 -16.10 -29.26 -6.56
CA ARG A 248 -16.30 -30.61 -6.03
C ARG A 248 -15.25 -31.60 -6.52
N ASP A 249 -15.20 -31.85 -7.83
CA ASP A 249 -14.26 -32.83 -8.36
C ASP A 249 -12.83 -32.35 -8.16
N ASN A 250 -11.93 -33.28 -7.87
CA ASN A 250 -10.51 -33.01 -7.70
C ASN A 250 -9.72 -34.24 -8.21
N PRO A 251 -8.74 -34.05 -9.10
CA PRO A 251 -8.01 -35.15 -9.72
C PRO A 251 -7.09 -35.90 -8.75
N ASN A 252 -6.77 -35.31 -7.60
CA ASN A 252 -5.82 -35.87 -6.64
C ASN A 252 -6.53 -36.64 -5.50
N VAL A 253 -7.75 -36.24 -5.13
CA VAL A 253 -8.53 -36.85 -4.04
C VAL A 253 -10.03 -36.72 -4.31
N ASP A 254 -10.82 -37.76 -4.01
CA ASP A 254 -12.28 -37.63 -3.97
C ASP A 254 -12.69 -37.11 -2.58
N ILE A 255 -12.73 -35.79 -2.41
CA ILE A 255 -13.00 -35.14 -1.10
C ILE A 255 -14.31 -35.65 -0.49
N ALA A 256 -15.36 -35.80 -1.30
CA ALA A 256 -16.68 -36.17 -0.79
C ALA A 256 -16.72 -37.60 -0.22
N THR A 257 -15.92 -38.52 -0.76
CA THR A 257 -15.93 -39.93 -0.33
C THR A 257 -14.76 -40.32 0.55
N GLU A 258 -13.60 -39.68 0.39
CA GLU A 258 -12.38 -39.97 1.15
C GLU A 258 -12.23 -39.10 2.40
N ILE A 259 -12.88 -37.93 2.44
CA ILE A 259 -12.83 -37.00 3.57
C ILE A 259 -14.25 -36.74 4.10
N ASP A 260 -15.01 -35.83 3.49
CA ASP A 260 -16.39 -35.53 3.88
C ASP A 260 -17.12 -34.74 2.78
N GLU A 261 -18.39 -35.09 2.53
CA GLU A 261 -19.23 -34.45 1.52
C GLU A 261 -19.54 -32.99 1.86
N LEU A 262 -19.54 -32.62 3.14
CA LEU A 262 -19.79 -31.26 3.62
C LEU A 262 -18.85 -30.21 3.02
N LEU A 263 -17.61 -30.60 2.71
CA LEU A 263 -16.52 -29.71 2.32
C LEU A 263 -16.66 -29.18 0.88
N VAL A 264 -17.47 -29.85 0.06
CA VAL A 264 -17.63 -29.58 -1.37
C VAL A 264 -19.11 -29.44 -1.76
N PRO A 265 -19.44 -28.66 -2.79
CA PRO A 265 -20.82 -28.54 -3.26
C PRO A 265 -21.23 -29.78 -4.04
N SER A 266 -22.51 -29.84 -4.43
CA SER A 266 -22.98 -30.76 -5.46
C SER A 266 -22.33 -30.50 -6.82
N LEU A 267 -22.32 -31.52 -7.70
CA LEU A 267 -21.84 -31.36 -9.09
C LEU A 267 -22.65 -30.33 -9.88
N GLU A 268 -23.93 -30.16 -9.56
CA GLU A 268 -24.77 -29.14 -10.19
C GLU A 268 -24.32 -27.73 -9.80
N ASN A 269 -24.02 -27.52 -8.52
CA ASN A 269 -23.66 -26.19 -8.03
C ASN A 269 -22.17 -25.85 -8.20
N GLU A 270 -21.26 -26.81 -8.39
CA GLU A 270 -19.88 -26.46 -8.81
C GLU A 270 -19.86 -25.76 -10.18
N ALA A 271 -20.86 -25.99 -11.04
CA ALA A 271 -20.94 -25.33 -12.34
C ALA A 271 -21.08 -23.80 -12.22
N ILE A 272 -21.56 -23.31 -11.07
CA ILE A 272 -21.76 -21.89 -10.81
C ILE A 272 -20.43 -21.13 -10.82
N ILE A 273 -19.39 -21.64 -10.16
CA ILE A 273 -18.11 -20.92 -10.13
C ILE A 273 -17.48 -20.86 -11.53
N PHE A 274 -17.60 -21.92 -12.34
CA PHE A 274 -17.14 -21.89 -13.73
C PHE A 274 -17.92 -20.88 -14.58
N ASP A 275 -19.24 -20.80 -14.42
CA ASP A 275 -20.06 -19.82 -15.13
C ASP A 275 -19.70 -18.37 -14.74
N VAL A 276 -19.55 -18.10 -13.45
CA VAL A 276 -19.11 -16.78 -12.93
C VAL A 276 -17.75 -16.39 -13.50
N LEU A 277 -16.76 -17.28 -13.43
CA LEU A 277 -15.41 -17.01 -13.94
C LEU A 277 -15.39 -16.81 -15.45
N GLN A 278 -16.14 -17.62 -16.19
CA GLN A 278 -16.26 -17.51 -17.65
C GLN A 278 -16.90 -16.19 -18.05
N LYS A 279 -17.95 -15.73 -17.36
CA LYS A 279 -18.57 -14.43 -17.61
C LYS A 279 -17.59 -13.28 -17.47
N PHE A 280 -16.75 -13.32 -16.45
CA PHE A 280 -15.72 -12.30 -16.26
C PHE A 280 -14.66 -12.36 -17.36
N GLN A 281 -14.16 -13.56 -17.71
CA GLN A 281 -13.21 -13.71 -18.81
C GLN A 281 -13.78 -13.24 -20.15
N ASP A 282 -15.03 -13.61 -20.47
CA ASP A 282 -15.72 -13.19 -21.70
C ASP A 282 -15.90 -11.67 -21.78
N ALA A 283 -16.04 -11.01 -20.63
CA ALA A 283 -16.10 -9.56 -20.50
C ALA A 283 -14.71 -8.89 -20.45
N GLY A 284 -13.62 -9.65 -20.59
CA GLY A 284 -12.25 -9.14 -20.53
C GLY A 284 -11.76 -8.78 -19.12
N LYS A 285 -12.45 -9.23 -18.07
CA LYS A 285 -12.05 -9.07 -16.66
C LYS A 285 -11.15 -10.23 -16.26
N LYS A 286 -10.08 -9.93 -15.52
CA LYS A 286 -9.14 -10.91 -14.98
C LYS A 286 -9.63 -11.49 -13.66
N ASN A 287 -9.41 -12.79 -13.43
CA ASN A 287 -9.88 -13.48 -12.23
C ASN A 287 -8.73 -13.76 -11.26
N ILE A 288 -8.83 -13.26 -10.03
CA ILE A 288 -7.92 -13.61 -8.94
C ILE A 288 -8.68 -14.48 -7.94
N LEU A 289 -8.19 -15.68 -7.63
CA LEU A 289 -8.86 -16.61 -6.74
C LEU A 289 -8.25 -16.56 -5.33
N TYR A 290 -9.08 -16.20 -4.36
CA TYR A 290 -8.74 -16.30 -2.94
C TYR A 290 -8.60 -17.76 -2.49
N ILE A 291 -7.57 -18.05 -1.70
CA ILE A 291 -7.30 -19.32 -1.03
C ILE A 291 -6.92 -19.05 0.42
N SER A 292 -7.68 -19.57 1.38
CA SER A 292 -7.28 -19.62 2.79
C SER A 292 -6.30 -20.79 2.97
N THR A 293 -5.20 -20.62 3.70
CA THR A 293 -4.13 -21.63 3.79
C THR A 293 -3.92 -22.27 5.16
N ASN A 294 -4.75 -21.95 6.15
CA ASN A 294 -4.74 -22.51 7.52
C ASN A 294 -5.28 -23.96 7.63
N TYR A 295 -4.87 -24.85 6.72
CA TYR A 295 -5.32 -26.26 6.63
C TYR A 295 -6.81 -26.42 6.94
N PHE A 296 -7.23 -27.39 7.77
CA PHE A 296 -8.60 -27.48 8.27
C PHE A 296 -8.70 -27.05 9.75
N ASP A 297 -7.78 -26.23 10.25
CA ASP A 297 -7.72 -25.81 11.66
C ASP A 297 -9.01 -25.14 12.15
N ARG A 298 -9.69 -24.41 11.26
CA ARG A 298 -10.95 -23.73 11.55
C ARG A 298 -12.18 -24.65 11.50
N LEU A 299 -11.93 -25.94 11.39
CA LEU A 299 -12.90 -27.04 11.43
C LEU A 299 -12.53 -27.91 12.63
N GLY A 300 -13.43 -28.13 13.58
CA GLY A 300 -13.13 -29.00 14.71
C GLY A 300 -13.66 -28.49 16.05
N PRO A 301 -13.48 -29.28 17.12
CA PRO A 301 -14.19 -29.08 18.39
C PRO A 301 -13.73 -27.84 19.15
N ASP A 302 -12.53 -27.34 18.84
CA ASP A 302 -12.00 -26.10 19.43
C ASP A 302 -12.60 -24.84 18.75
N GLU A 303 -13.20 -25.00 17.56
CA GLU A 303 -13.75 -23.92 16.73
C GLU A 303 -15.28 -23.97 16.60
N SER A 304 -15.90 -25.15 16.76
CA SER A 304 -17.34 -25.31 16.62
C SER A 304 -17.91 -26.46 17.47
N ASP A 305 -19.06 -26.20 18.09
CA ASP A 305 -19.90 -27.24 18.70
C ASP A 305 -20.70 -28.06 17.66
N ASN A 306 -20.56 -27.77 16.37
CA ASN A 306 -21.26 -28.49 15.31
C ASN A 306 -20.70 -29.91 15.14
N ALA A 307 -21.52 -30.92 15.43
CA ALA A 307 -21.15 -32.33 15.35
C ALA A 307 -20.71 -32.77 13.95
N ASP A 308 -21.29 -32.20 12.90
CA ASP A 308 -20.96 -32.54 11.51
C ASP A 308 -19.58 -31.97 11.16
N PHE A 309 -19.28 -30.74 11.57
CA PHE A 309 -17.95 -30.14 11.39
C PHE A 309 -16.87 -30.92 12.16
N ASN A 310 -17.18 -31.36 13.37
CA ASN A 310 -16.27 -32.17 14.17
C ASN A 310 -16.02 -33.55 13.55
N THR A 311 -17.02 -34.10 12.88
CA THR A 311 -16.90 -35.37 12.14
C THR A 311 -16.03 -35.19 10.90
N ALA A 312 -16.27 -34.14 10.10
CA ALA A 312 -15.47 -33.81 8.93
C ALA A 312 -14.00 -33.54 9.27
N HIS A 313 -13.72 -32.82 10.38
CA HIS A 313 -12.36 -32.62 10.87
C HIS A 313 -11.68 -33.95 11.25
N ALA A 314 -12.38 -34.82 11.98
CA ALA A 314 -11.84 -36.14 12.33
C ALA A 314 -11.56 -37.02 11.10
N ALA A 315 -12.38 -36.91 10.06
CA ALA A 315 -12.16 -37.59 8.78
C ALA A 315 -10.93 -37.04 8.05
N TRP A 316 -10.73 -35.72 8.03
CA TRP A 316 -9.51 -35.10 7.51
C TRP A 316 -8.24 -35.58 8.23
N VAL A 317 -8.26 -35.60 9.56
CA VAL A 317 -7.15 -36.14 10.38
C VAL A 317 -6.85 -37.59 10.02
N THR A 318 -7.90 -38.40 9.85
CA THR A 318 -7.78 -39.81 9.44
C THR A 318 -7.19 -39.93 8.04
N TYR A 319 -7.62 -39.07 7.11
CA TYR A 319 -7.17 -39.06 5.73
C TYR A 319 -5.67 -38.79 5.64
N TYR A 320 -5.17 -37.68 6.19
CA TYR A 320 -3.73 -37.37 6.08
C TYR A 320 -2.86 -38.32 6.91
N THR A 321 -3.40 -38.87 8.01
CA THR A 321 -2.69 -39.91 8.80
C THR A 321 -2.45 -41.16 7.96
N ASN A 322 -3.45 -41.61 7.21
CA ASN A 322 -3.37 -42.85 6.44
C ASN A 322 -2.65 -42.69 5.10
N ASN A 323 -2.87 -41.57 4.41
CA ASN A 323 -2.39 -41.37 3.04
C ASN A 323 -1.06 -40.60 2.96
N PHE A 324 -0.75 -39.78 3.97
CA PHE A 324 0.43 -38.92 4.01
C PHE A 324 1.31 -39.15 5.25
N ALA A 325 1.16 -40.31 5.90
CA ALA A 325 1.93 -40.70 7.08
C ALA A 325 1.88 -39.67 8.23
N GLY A 326 0.75 -38.97 8.37
CA GLY A 326 0.55 -37.94 9.38
C GLY A 326 1.05 -36.56 8.99
N ASN A 327 1.49 -36.35 7.74
CA ASN A 327 1.92 -35.05 7.25
C ASN A 327 0.73 -34.28 6.64
N GLU A 328 0.14 -33.40 7.43
CA GLU A 328 -1.01 -32.57 7.03
C GLU A 328 -0.67 -31.58 5.92
N TYR A 329 0.52 -30.96 5.96
CA TYR A 329 0.98 -30.06 4.89
C TYR A 329 0.96 -30.73 3.52
N LEU A 330 1.54 -31.93 3.40
CA LEU A 330 1.59 -32.64 2.12
C LEU A 330 0.19 -33.03 1.63
N ALA A 331 -0.71 -33.40 2.54
CA ALA A 331 -2.10 -33.70 2.20
C ALA A 331 -2.83 -32.45 1.69
N TYR A 332 -2.68 -31.32 2.37
CA TYR A 332 -3.34 -30.07 2.00
C TYR A 332 -2.78 -29.49 0.69
N ARG A 333 -1.46 -29.54 0.51
CA ARG A 333 -0.77 -29.16 -0.72
C ARG A 333 -1.26 -29.99 -1.91
N ASP A 334 -1.39 -31.31 -1.75
CA ASP A 334 -1.90 -32.22 -2.78
C ASP A 334 -3.37 -31.94 -3.12
N LEU A 335 -4.21 -31.72 -2.11
CA LEU A 335 -5.62 -31.35 -2.28
C LEU A 335 -5.75 -30.04 -3.05
N ILE A 336 -5.05 -28.97 -2.64
CA ILE A 336 -5.15 -27.67 -3.31
C ILE A 336 -4.60 -27.76 -4.73
N GLN A 337 -3.48 -28.46 -4.97
CA GLN A 337 -2.95 -28.67 -6.31
C GLN A 337 -4.00 -29.23 -7.27
N GLY A 338 -4.80 -30.21 -6.81
CA GLY A 338 -5.84 -30.80 -7.63
C GLY A 338 -6.91 -29.79 -8.06
N PHE A 339 -7.28 -28.86 -7.19
CA PHE A 339 -8.19 -27.76 -7.57
C PHE A 339 -7.55 -26.75 -8.52
N ILE A 340 -6.27 -26.39 -8.32
CA ILE A 340 -5.53 -25.52 -9.24
C ILE A 340 -5.54 -26.11 -10.65
N LEU A 341 -5.29 -27.42 -10.79
CA LEU A 341 -5.30 -28.12 -12.08
C LEU A 341 -6.65 -28.05 -12.80
N ARG A 342 -7.76 -27.90 -12.08
CA ARG A 342 -9.10 -27.75 -12.66
C ARG A 342 -9.45 -26.31 -13.03
N ILE A 343 -8.93 -25.34 -12.29
CA ILE A 343 -9.39 -23.95 -12.38
C ILE A 343 -8.43 -23.02 -13.14
N LYS A 344 -7.19 -23.45 -13.41
CA LYS A 344 -6.16 -22.63 -14.03
C LYS A 344 -6.54 -21.98 -15.37
N ASP A 345 -7.38 -22.62 -16.18
CA ASP A 345 -7.82 -22.03 -17.46
C ASP A 345 -8.79 -20.84 -17.24
N TYR A 346 -9.32 -20.69 -16.03
CA TYR A 346 -10.25 -19.63 -15.61
C TYR A 346 -9.59 -18.57 -14.72
N ALA A 347 -8.40 -18.85 -14.18
CA ALA A 347 -7.69 -17.99 -13.24
C ALA A 347 -6.57 -17.20 -13.92
N ASP A 348 -6.35 -15.97 -13.48
CA ASP A 348 -5.21 -15.14 -13.87
C ASP A 348 -4.26 -14.88 -12.68
N GLY A 349 -4.69 -15.19 -11.46
CA GLY A 349 -3.90 -15.06 -10.25
C GLY A 349 -4.53 -15.73 -9.04
N TYR A 350 -3.74 -15.85 -7.98
CA TYR A 350 -4.18 -16.39 -6.70
C TYR A 350 -3.80 -15.46 -5.56
N TRP A 351 -4.68 -15.37 -4.57
CA TRP A 351 -4.47 -14.57 -3.36
C TRP A 351 -4.52 -15.48 -2.14
N LEU A 352 -3.39 -15.64 -1.46
CA LEU A 352 -3.27 -16.56 -0.32
C LEU A 352 -3.54 -15.84 0.99
N ASP A 353 -4.60 -16.19 1.69
CA ASP A 353 -4.89 -15.72 3.05
C ASP A 353 -4.45 -16.68 4.11
N THR A 354 -4.48 -16.23 5.37
CA THR A 354 -4.25 -17.09 6.55
C THR A 354 -2.94 -17.85 6.38
N THR A 355 -1.92 -17.12 5.97
CA THR A 355 -0.61 -17.65 5.59
C THR A 355 0.30 -17.87 6.78
N SER A 356 -0.10 -17.46 7.98
CA SER A 356 0.72 -17.53 9.20
C SER A 356 1.18 -18.96 9.49
N GLU A 357 0.28 -19.94 9.41
CA GLU A 357 0.63 -21.32 9.70
C GLU A 357 1.62 -21.91 8.68
N LEU A 358 1.32 -21.78 7.38
CA LEU A 358 2.26 -22.17 6.32
C LEU A 358 3.60 -21.44 6.44
N ASN A 359 3.59 -20.17 6.84
CA ASN A 359 4.79 -19.37 6.99
C ASN A 359 5.64 -19.85 8.18
N ASP A 360 5.01 -20.07 9.34
CA ASP A 360 5.66 -20.51 10.58
C ASP A 360 6.29 -21.90 10.41
N ASP A 361 5.67 -22.76 9.59
CA ASP A 361 6.20 -24.08 9.21
C ASP A 361 7.28 -24.04 8.11
N GLY A 362 7.55 -22.87 7.52
CA GLY A 362 8.50 -22.73 6.40
C GLY A 362 8.01 -23.35 5.09
N HIS A 363 6.69 -23.39 4.88
CA HIS A 363 6.00 -24.03 3.76
C HIS A 363 5.35 -23.05 2.78
N LEU A 364 5.23 -21.77 3.12
CA LEU A 364 4.56 -20.78 2.28
C LEU A 364 5.17 -20.66 0.87
N GLU A 365 6.51 -20.61 0.76
CA GLU A 365 7.19 -20.55 -0.55
C GLU A 365 7.00 -21.83 -1.36
N ASP A 366 7.12 -23.02 -0.74
CA ASP A 366 6.87 -24.30 -1.42
C ASP A 366 5.41 -24.43 -1.90
N PHE A 367 4.46 -23.89 -1.13
CA PHE A 367 3.06 -23.86 -1.49
C PHE A 367 2.79 -22.93 -2.69
N VAL A 368 3.43 -21.76 -2.72
CA VAL A 368 3.39 -20.87 -3.89
C VAL A 368 4.04 -21.53 -5.11
N GLN A 369 5.17 -22.21 -4.93
CA GLN A 369 5.83 -22.94 -6.02
C GLN A 369 4.94 -24.05 -6.58
N MET A 370 4.20 -24.79 -5.72
CA MET A 370 3.22 -25.78 -6.17
C MET A 370 2.16 -25.18 -7.10
N ILE A 371 1.65 -23.99 -6.77
CA ILE A 371 0.67 -23.29 -7.60
C ILE A 371 1.30 -22.91 -8.93
N ARG A 372 2.50 -22.32 -8.93
CA ARG A 372 3.23 -21.94 -10.16
C ARG A 372 3.55 -23.13 -11.05
N ASP A 373 3.86 -24.29 -10.48
CA ASP A 373 4.09 -25.52 -11.24
C ASP A 373 2.80 -26.02 -11.93
N ALA A 374 1.65 -25.88 -11.27
CA ALA A 374 0.34 -26.30 -11.78
C ALA A 374 -0.26 -25.27 -12.77
N ASP A 375 -0.03 -23.98 -12.54
CA ASP A 375 -0.49 -22.82 -13.28
C ASP A 375 0.65 -21.78 -13.44
N PRO A 376 1.53 -21.96 -14.45
CA PRO A 376 2.67 -21.07 -14.66
C PRO A 376 2.31 -19.65 -15.13
N SER A 377 1.05 -19.41 -15.50
CA SER A 377 0.57 -18.11 -15.98
C SER A 377 0.03 -17.20 -14.89
N ALA A 378 -0.30 -17.75 -13.72
CA ALA A 378 -0.94 -17.01 -12.66
C ALA A 378 0.02 -16.12 -11.88
N ILE A 379 -0.47 -14.93 -11.51
CA ILE A 379 0.22 -14.03 -10.58
C ILE A 379 -0.11 -14.36 -9.12
N MET A 380 0.82 -14.12 -8.22
CA MET A 380 0.73 -14.53 -6.81
C MET A 380 0.64 -13.34 -5.86
N GLY A 381 -0.42 -13.30 -5.08
CA GLY A 381 -0.58 -12.44 -3.91
C GLY A 381 -0.35 -13.26 -2.65
N ALA A 382 0.90 -13.37 -2.22
CA ALA A 382 1.31 -14.08 -1.01
C ALA A 382 2.32 -13.21 -0.26
N GLN A 383 2.25 -13.13 1.07
CA GLN A 383 3.27 -12.42 1.83
C GLN A 383 3.36 -13.00 3.25
N PRO A 384 4.57 -13.11 3.83
CA PRO A 384 4.77 -13.70 5.15
C PRO A 384 4.10 -12.86 6.24
N GLU A 385 4.24 -11.54 6.17
CA GLU A 385 3.66 -10.60 7.13
C GLU A 385 3.31 -9.25 6.49
N GLY A 386 2.42 -8.51 7.13
CA GLY A 386 2.12 -7.13 6.74
C GLY A 386 3.19 -6.17 7.26
N LEU A 387 3.62 -5.24 6.41
CA LEU A 387 4.56 -4.19 6.77
C LEU A 387 3.83 -2.93 7.23
N TYR A 388 4.48 -2.10 8.04
CA TYR A 388 3.90 -0.88 8.61
C TYR A 388 4.91 0.26 8.50
N PHE A 389 4.42 1.50 8.41
CA PHE A 389 5.29 2.67 8.46
C PHE A 389 5.89 2.83 9.86
N THR A 390 7.17 3.20 9.90
CA THR A 390 7.91 3.49 11.13
C THR A 390 8.50 4.90 11.10
N ASP A 391 8.69 5.49 12.28
CA ASP A 391 9.44 6.72 12.44
C ASP A 391 10.98 6.48 12.33
N GLU A 392 11.74 7.56 12.51
CA GLU A 392 13.22 7.55 12.48
C GLU A 392 13.88 6.62 13.51
N ASN A 393 13.15 6.20 14.55
CA ASN A 393 13.63 5.30 15.59
C ASN A 393 13.16 3.84 15.36
N GLY A 394 12.52 3.56 14.22
CA GLY A 394 11.95 2.24 13.91
C GLY A 394 10.68 1.93 14.70
N VAL A 395 10.02 2.93 15.31
CA VAL A 395 8.76 2.75 16.01
C VAL A 395 7.61 2.91 15.03
N ASN A 396 6.66 1.97 15.04
CA ASN A 396 5.50 2.04 14.16
C ASN A 396 4.75 3.36 14.34
N ILE A 397 4.47 4.04 13.22
CA ILE A 397 3.54 5.15 13.16
C ILE A 397 2.14 4.60 13.46
N ARG A 398 1.44 5.25 14.39
CA ARG A 398 0.11 4.87 14.82
C ARG A 398 -0.85 6.04 14.76
N VAL A 399 -2.08 5.76 14.34
CA VAL A 399 -3.21 6.68 14.50
C VAL A 399 -3.69 6.60 15.94
N ASP A 400 -3.90 7.77 16.56
CA ASP A 400 -4.48 7.92 17.90
C ASP A 400 -5.99 8.19 17.80
N SER A 401 -6.38 9.01 16.81
CA SER A 401 -7.80 9.27 16.54
C SER A 401 -8.12 9.42 15.06
N ASP A 402 -9.30 8.93 14.66
CA ASP A 402 -9.91 9.09 13.34
C ASP A 402 -10.77 10.35 13.20
N GLY A 403 -11.00 11.09 14.30
CA GLY A 403 -11.71 12.37 14.27
C GLY A 403 -12.46 12.69 15.56
N LEU A 404 -13.20 13.80 15.57
CA LEU A 404 -13.97 14.23 16.75
C LEU A 404 -15.05 13.23 17.23
N ASN A 405 -15.48 12.31 16.36
CA ASN A 405 -16.50 11.29 16.65
C ASN A 405 -15.88 9.90 16.52
N ASP A 406 -14.74 9.71 17.17
CA ASP A 406 -14.09 8.41 17.24
C ASP A 406 -14.65 7.59 18.40
N ASP A 407 -15.37 6.52 18.06
CA ASP A 407 -16.00 5.64 19.04
C ASP A 407 -15.07 4.48 19.46
N ASP A 408 -13.94 4.28 18.76
CA ASP A 408 -12.91 3.28 19.07
C ASP A 408 -11.56 3.98 19.35
N ASP A 409 -11.16 4.03 20.63
CA ASP A 409 -9.93 4.69 21.07
C ASP A 409 -8.66 3.82 20.93
N THR A 410 -8.72 2.76 20.11
CA THR A 410 -7.60 1.85 19.93
C THR A 410 -6.57 2.40 18.95
N ASP A 411 -5.37 2.71 19.45
CA ASP A 411 -4.24 3.05 18.59
C ASP A 411 -3.93 1.93 17.58
N TYR A 412 -3.90 2.26 16.28
CA TYR A 412 -3.62 1.29 15.23
C TYR A 412 -2.48 1.72 14.31
N LYS A 413 -1.76 0.73 13.78
CA LYS A 413 -0.59 0.94 12.91
C LYS A 413 -1.02 1.33 11.49
N VAL A 414 -0.20 2.09 10.79
CA VAL A 414 -0.45 2.43 9.38
C VAL A 414 0.22 1.42 8.45
N ILE A 415 -0.58 0.70 7.65
CA ILE A 415 -0.08 -0.35 6.74
C ILE A 415 0.79 0.22 5.63
N LYS A 416 1.86 -0.48 5.28
CA LYS A 416 2.75 -0.19 4.14
C LYS A 416 2.71 -1.37 3.17
N PHE A 417 2.53 -1.10 1.88
CA PHE A 417 2.56 -2.12 0.83
C PHE A 417 3.90 -2.09 0.11
N GLU A 418 4.76 -3.05 0.41
CA GLU A 418 6.05 -3.28 -0.25
C GLU A 418 6.28 -4.78 -0.45
N ALA A 419 7.20 -5.12 -1.34
CA ALA A 419 7.73 -6.47 -1.46
C ALA A 419 8.46 -6.88 -0.18
N ASN A 420 8.22 -8.10 0.31
CA ASN A 420 8.98 -8.69 1.42
C ASN A 420 9.22 -10.19 1.26
N CYS A 421 9.03 -10.71 0.04
CA CYS A 421 9.43 -12.06 -0.32
C CYS A 421 9.70 -12.20 -1.83
N THR A 422 10.38 -13.29 -2.18
CA THR A 422 10.83 -13.63 -3.54
C THR A 422 9.75 -14.25 -4.42
N TYR A 423 8.60 -14.61 -3.85
CA TYR A 423 7.57 -15.44 -4.52
C TYR A 423 6.26 -14.71 -4.79
N GLN A 424 6.11 -13.45 -4.38
CA GLN A 424 4.94 -12.62 -4.67
C GLN A 424 5.11 -11.86 -5.99
N ASP A 425 4.06 -11.69 -6.77
CA ASP A 425 4.06 -10.83 -7.97
C ASP A 425 3.36 -9.48 -7.70
N PHE A 426 2.51 -9.44 -6.67
CA PHE A 426 1.85 -8.23 -6.21
C PHE A 426 1.65 -8.28 -4.68
N THR A 427 1.60 -7.12 -4.03
CA THR A 427 1.30 -7.05 -2.59
C THR A 427 -0.14 -7.51 -2.35
N LYS A 428 -0.36 -8.33 -1.32
CA LYS A 428 -1.71 -8.83 -1.00
C LYS A 428 -2.71 -7.70 -0.72
N GLY A 429 -2.24 -6.54 -0.28
CA GLY A 429 -3.09 -5.36 -0.16
C GLY A 429 -4.02 -5.37 1.06
N HIS A 430 -3.91 -6.36 1.94
CA HIS A 430 -4.70 -6.40 3.17
C HIS A 430 -4.33 -5.19 4.04
N VAL A 431 -5.32 -4.33 4.35
CA VAL A 431 -5.15 -3.15 5.20
C VAL A 431 -4.76 -3.51 6.64
N THR A 432 -4.47 -2.53 7.50
CA THR A 432 -4.30 -2.79 8.93
C THR A 432 -5.50 -3.59 9.45
N PRO A 433 -5.28 -4.70 10.19
CA PRO A 433 -6.38 -5.58 10.57
C PRO A 433 -7.52 -4.82 11.26
N LEU A 434 -8.74 -4.97 10.76
CA LEU A 434 -9.92 -4.26 11.26
C LEU A 434 -10.19 -4.55 12.75
N GLY A 435 -9.81 -5.75 13.22
CA GLY A 435 -9.88 -6.12 14.64
C GLY A 435 -8.86 -5.40 15.54
N GLN A 436 -7.99 -4.54 14.99
CA GLN A 436 -7.08 -3.66 15.72
C GLN A 436 -7.59 -2.21 15.79
N GLY A 437 -8.85 -1.95 15.44
CA GLY A 437 -9.48 -0.62 15.49
C GLY A 437 -9.33 0.23 14.22
N ALA A 438 -8.53 -0.22 13.24
CA ALA A 438 -8.33 0.53 12.01
C ALA A 438 -9.57 0.50 11.10
N PRO A 439 -10.17 1.65 10.74
CA PRO A 439 -11.26 1.67 9.77
C PRO A 439 -10.74 1.41 8.36
N PRO A 440 -11.53 0.75 7.49
CA PRO A 440 -11.14 0.47 6.10
C PRO A 440 -10.73 1.70 5.27
N ASN A 441 -11.27 2.87 5.59
CA ASN A 441 -10.98 4.15 4.92
C ASN A 441 -10.16 5.11 5.80
N SER A 442 -9.32 4.58 6.71
CA SER A 442 -8.45 5.37 7.58
C SER A 442 -7.82 6.55 6.83
N TRP A 443 -7.88 7.73 7.44
CA TRP A 443 -7.28 8.95 6.89
C TRP A 443 -5.76 8.80 6.70
N ALA A 444 -5.11 7.98 7.53
CA ALA A 444 -3.68 7.70 7.44
C ALA A 444 -3.32 6.94 6.16
N TYR A 445 -4.26 6.19 5.56
CA TYR A 445 -4.00 5.57 4.26
C TYR A 445 -3.85 6.62 3.16
N GLU A 446 -4.54 7.76 3.25
CA GLU A 446 -4.40 8.84 2.28
C GLU A 446 -3.16 9.70 2.44
N GLU A 447 -2.55 9.67 3.62
CA GLU A 447 -1.34 10.44 3.94
C GLU A 447 -0.05 9.64 3.88
N PHE A 448 -0.13 8.32 4.06
CA PHE A 448 1.05 7.45 4.09
C PHE A 448 0.97 6.35 3.03
N THR A 449 -0.01 5.45 3.15
CA THR A 449 -0.09 4.23 2.33
C THR A 449 -0.24 4.53 0.84
N ILE A 450 -1.22 5.34 0.45
CA ILE A 450 -1.51 5.66 -0.95
C ILE A 450 -0.43 6.54 -1.55
N PRO A 451 0.07 7.62 -0.88
CA PRO A 451 1.22 8.36 -1.38
C PRO A 451 2.43 7.47 -1.66
N ALA A 452 2.81 6.55 -0.76
CA ALA A 452 3.93 5.64 -0.99
C ALA A 452 3.70 4.69 -2.19
N MET A 453 2.46 4.29 -2.45
CA MET A 453 2.12 3.53 -3.67
C MET A 453 2.12 4.39 -4.93
N VAL A 454 1.77 5.67 -4.82
CA VAL A 454 1.73 6.61 -5.96
C VAL A 454 3.14 7.02 -6.37
N ASP A 455 4.00 7.29 -5.38
CA ASP A 455 5.38 7.71 -5.59
C ASP A 455 6.21 6.59 -6.22
N ASN A 456 6.00 5.36 -5.77
CA ASN A 456 6.59 4.18 -6.39
C ASN A 456 5.58 3.01 -6.44
N PRO A 457 4.92 2.76 -7.59
CA PRO A 457 3.89 1.72 -7.72
C PRO A 457 4.45 0.30 -7.81
N TRP A 458 5.77 0.15 -7.93
CA TRP A 458 6.48 -1.13 -7.93
C TRP A 458 7.50 -1.12 -6.81
N SER A 459 7.84 -2.28 -6.28
CA SER A 459 8.89 -2.43 -5.26
C SER A 459 9.74 -3.64 -5.60
N MET A 460 10.96 -3.72 -5.07
CA MET A 460 11.82 -4.90 -5.23
C MET A 460 12.10 -5.56 -3.89
N PHE A 461 12.30 -6.87 -3.92
CA PHE A 461 12.86 -7.65 -2.82
C PHE A 461 13.71 -8.77 -3.38
N GLU A 462 15.00 -8.78 -3.08
CA GLU A 462 15.97 -9.79 -3.53
C GLU A 462 15.90 -10.06 -5.06
N GLY A 463 15.79 -9.00 -5.85
CA GLY A 463 15.68 -9.05 -7.32
C GLY A 463 14.28 -9.36 -7.86
N ASN A 464 13.31 -9.66 -7.00
CA ASN A 464 11.92 -9.88 -7.39
C ASN A 464 11.17 -8.53 -7.45
N THR A 465 10.65 -8.16 -8.63
CA THR A 465 9.89 -6.92 -8.83
C THR A 465 8.39 -7.19 -8.63
N VAL A 466 7.77 -6.42 -7.74
CA VAL A 466 6.42 -6.65 -7.23
C VAL A 466 5.55 -5.42 -7.44
N LEU A 467 4.34 -5.61 -7.96
CA LEU A 467 3.35 -4.54 -8.08
C LEU A 467 2.73 -4.22 -6.72
N LYS A 468 2.66 -2.94 -6.35
CA LYS A 468 1.86 -2.52 -5.20
C LYS A 468 0.38 -2.55 -5.56
N HIS A 469 -0.34 -3.43 -4.89
CA HIS A 469 -1.78 -3.59 -4.96
C HIS A 469 -2.39 -3.46 -3.56
N ALA A 470 -3.48 -2.71 -3.44
CA ALA A 470 -4.24 -2.53 -2.20
C ALA A 470 -5.62 -3.17 -2.30
N TRP A 471 -6.12 -3.74 -1.20
CA TRP A 471 -7.45 -4.34 -1.10
C TRP A 471 -8.21 -3.71 0.06
N PHE A 472 -9.20 -2.88 -0.25
CA PHE A 472 -9.93 -2.08 0.74
C PHE A 472 -11.32 -2.66 1.02
N PRO A 473 -11.65 -3.02 2.27
CA PRO A 473 -13.02 -3.37 2.65
C PRO A 473 -13.97 -2.19 2.42
N VAL A 474 -15.12 -2.45 1.80
CA VAL A 474 -16.13 -1.38 1.61
C VAL A 474 -16.97 -1.17 2.90
N ARG A 475 -17.03 -2.19 3.74
CA ARG A 475 -17.76 -2.25 5.03
C ARG A 475 -16.80 -2.43 6.20
N GLU A 476 -17.31 -2.27 7.42
CA GLU A 476 -16.57 -2.44 8.68
C GLU A 476 -15.97 -3.85 8.87
N ARG A 477 -16.43 -4.85 8.09
CA ARG A 477 -15.82 -6.18 8.05
C ARG A 477 -15.69 -6.71 6.63
N TRP A 478 -14.62 -7.45 6.40
CA TRP A 478 -14.40 -8.24 5.20
C TRP A 478 -15.55 -9.20 4.92
N HIS A 479 -16.16 -9.09 3.73
CA HIS A 479 -17.13 -10.05 3.19
C HIS A 479 -18.38 -10.28 4.07
N VAL A 480 -18.76 -9.34 4.93
CA VAL A 480 -20.00 -9.41 5.73
C VAL A 480 -20.95 -8.28 5.34
N SER A 481 -21.91 -8.60 4.47
CA SER A 481 -22.90 -7.68 3.89
C SER A 481 -23.78 -6.95 4.93
N SER A 482 -24.01 -7.59 6.08
CA SER A 482 -24.81 -7.03 7.18
C SER A 482 -24.11 -5.94 7.99
N GLN A 483 -22.80 -5.76 7.84
CA GLN A 483 -22.06 -4.72 8.57
C GLN A 483 -22.23 -3.35 7.91
N PRO A 484 -22.10 -2.24 8.65
CA PRO A 484 -22.22 -0.89 8.09
C PRO A 484 -21.25 -0.64 6.93
N ILE A 485 -21.72 0.13 5.96
CA ILE A 485 -20.88 0.67 4.88
C ILE A 485 -19.99 1.78 5.44
N VAL A 486 -18.71 1.76 5.06
CA VAL A 486 -17.70 2.70 5.55
C VAL A 486 -17.33 3.70 4.47
N PHE A 487 -17.04 3.20 3.26
CA PHE A 487 -16.68 4.06 2.14
C PHE A 487 -17.88 4.89 1.65
N GLY A 488 -17.61 6.14 1.28
CA GLY A 488 -18.47 6.94 0.43
C GLY A 488 -18.02 6.92 -1.04
N ILE A 489 -18.69 7.74 -1.85
CA ILE A 489 -18.34 7.90 -3.27
C ILE A 489 -17.01 8.65 -3.44
N GLU A 490 -16.77 9.72 -2.69
CA GLU A 490 -15.63 10.62 -2.93
C GLU A 490 -14.30 10.05 -2.44
N ASP A 491 -14.27 9.44 -1.26
CA ASP A 491 -13.12 8.68 -0.75
C ASP A 491 -12.85 7.45 -1.60
N GLY A 492 -13.88 6.64 -1.91
CA GLY A 492 -13.72 5.48 -2.81
C GLY A 492 -13.15 5.87 -4.19
N TYR A 493 -13.71 6.92 -4.81
CA TYR A 493 -13.20 7.42 -6.09
C TYR A 493 -11.80 8.02 -5.98
N ARG A 494 -11.49 8.75 -4.91
CA ARG A 494 -10.15 9.33 -4.71
C ARG A 494 -9.08 8.26 -4.57
N PHE A 495 -9.34 7.20 -3.79
CA PHE A 495 -8.44 6.06 -3.64
C PHE A 495 -8.19 5.39 -5.01
N ALA A 496 -9.28 5.07 -5.72
CA ALA A 496 -9.19 4.43 -7.02
C ALA A 496 -8.43 5.30 -8.03
N LYS A 497 -8.77 6.59 -8.16
CA LYS A 497 -8.12 7.52 -9.09
C LYS A 497 -6.63 7.63 -8.82
N LYS A 498 -6.22 7.86 -7.56
CA LYS A 498 -4.81 8.01 -7.19
C LYS A 498 -3.99 6.77 -7.60
N LEU A 499 -4.45 5.59 -7.22
CA LEU A 499 -3.72 4.34 -7.48
C LEU A 499 -3.72 3.96 -8.96
N VAL A 500 -4.87 4.04 -9.64
CA VAL A 500 -4.98 3.73 -11.09
C VAL A 500 -4.11 4.66 -11.93
N THR A 501 -4.13 5.97 -11.66
CA THR A 501 -3.35 6.94 -12.45
C THR A 501 -1.84 6.83 -12.21
N ALA A 502 -1.44 6.31 -11.06
CA ALA A 502 -0.05 5.99 -10.75
C ALA A 502 0.39 4.60 -11.25
N ASN A 503 -0.48 3.84 -11.91
CA ASN A 503 -0.23 2.46 -12.34
C ASN A 503 -0.03 1.45 -11.19
N ALA A 504 -0.52 1.76 -9.98
CA ALA A 504 -0.70 0.76 -8.92
C ALA A 504 -2.01 -0.04 -9.12
N GLY A 505 -2.16 -1.15 -8.40
CA GLY A 505 -3.38 -1.96 -8.40
C GLY A 505 -4.30 -1.64 -7.22
N VAL A 506 -5.61 -1.75 -7.40
CA VAL A 506 -6.58 -1.61 -6.29
C VAL A 506 -7.79 -2.53 -6.45
N THR A 507 -8.19 -3.21 -5.38
CA THR A 507 -9.46 -3.94 -5.28
C THR A 507 -10.31 -3.36 -4.16
N PHE A 508 -11.61 -3.24 -4.37
CA PHE A 508 -12.58 -3.03 -3.29
C PHE A 508 -13.22 -4.36 -2.87
N ALA A 509 -13.15 -4.68 -1.58
CA ALA A 509 -13.74 -5.89 -1.00
C ALA A 509 -15.26 -5.73 -0.84
N THR A 510 -15.94 -5.73 -1.97
CA THR A 510 -17.39 -5.71 -2.05
C THR A 510 -18.00 -7.02 -1.60
N THR A 511 -19.27 -6.96 -1.21
CA THR A 511 -20.05 -8.06 -0.64
C THR A 511 -21.28 -8.37 -1.49
N ILE A 512 -21.83 -9.57 -1.31
CA ILE A 512 -23.08 -9.98 -1.95
C ILE A 512 -24.27 -9.73 -1.01
N ASP A 513 -25.43 -9.42 -1.58
CA ASP A 513 -26.68 -9.36 -0.83
C ASP A 513 -27.08 -10.78 -0.41
N ASP A 514 -27.25 -10.98 0.90
CA ASP A 514 -27.67 -12.27 1.49
C ASP A 514 -29.19 -12.28 1.81
N VAL A 515 -29.90 -11.17 1.55
CA VAL A 515 -31.26 -10.92 2.04
C VAL A 515 -32.28 -10.70 0.91
N ASN A 516 -32.05 -9.70 0.04
CA ASN A 516 -33.06 -9.29 -0.95
C ASN A 516 -32.76 -9.88 -2.33
N ASP A 517 -31.68 -9.41 -2.96
CA ASP A 517 -31.26 -9.84 -4.29
C ASP A 517 -30.08 -10.81 -4.14
N LYS A 518 -30.39 -12.01 -3.65
CA LYS A 518 -29.39 -12.98 -3.20
C LYS A 518 -28.39 -13.35 -4.30
N GLY A 519 -27.10 -13.18 -4.02
CA GLY A 519 -26.01 -13.46 -4.97
C GLY A 519 -25.63 -12.31 -5.90
N TYR A 520 -26.27 -11.14 -5.75
CA TYR A 520 -25.89 -9.89 -6.41
C TYR A 520 -25.00 -9.05 -5.49
N MET A 521 -24.30 -8.04 -6.01
CA MET A 521 -23.58 -7.09 -5.15
C MET A 521 -24.56 -6.31 -4.29
N MET A 522 -24.16 -5.95 -3.07
CA MET A 522 -24.98 -5.07 -2.23
C MET A 522 -25.31 -3.74 -2.97
N PRO A 523 -26.59 -3.32 -3.03
CA PRO A 523 -26.99 -2.17 -3.85
C PRO A 523 -26.35 -0.82 -3.47
N ASP A 524 -26.06 -0.62 -2.19
CA ASP A 524 -25.36 0.56 -1.67
C ASP A 524 -23.87 0.58 -2.07
N GLU A 525 -23.23 -0.58 -2.14
CA GLU A 525 -21.87 -0.72 -2.67
C GLU A 525 -21.85 -0.53 -4.19
N MET A 526 -22.81 -1.11 -4.92
CA MET A 526 -22.95 -0.94 -6.37
C MET A 526 -23.09 0.54 -6.75
N LEU A 527 -23.80 1.34 -5.93
CA LEU A 527 -23.88 2.80 -6.10
C LEU A 527 -22.50 3.47 -6.10
N ILE A 528 -21.61 3.05 -5.18
CA ILE A 528 -20.23 3.55 -5.10
C ILE A 528 -19.43 3.07 -6.31
N MET A 529 -19.48 1.77 -6.62
CA MET A 529 -18.70 1.18 -7.71
C MET A 529 -19.07 1.77 -9.07
N LYS A 530 -20.35 2.05 -9.33
CA LYS A 530 -20.80 2.75 -10.54
C LYS A 530 -20.26 4.16 -10.62
N ALA A 531 -20.24 4.89 -9.51
CA ALA A 531 -19.67 6.24 -9.48
C ALA A 531 -18.15 6.23 -9.76
N ILE A 532 -17.42 5.23 -9.24
CA ILE A 532 -16.00 5.02 -9.55
C ILE A 532 -15.83 4.69 -11.03
N ASN A 533 -16.57 3.71 -11.54
CA ASN A 533 -16.57 3.25 -12.93
C ASN A 533 -16.78 4.42 -13.91
N ASP A 534 -17.88 5.15 -13.76
CA ASP A 534 -18.28 6.22 -14.68
C ASP A 534 -17.26 7.35 -14.71
N ARG A 535 -16.70 7.70 -13.53
CA ARG A 535 -15.71 8.77 -13.43
C ARG A 535 -14.33 8.34 -13.93
N LEU A 536 -13.92 7.08 -13.78
CA LEU A 536 -12.67 6.57 -14.37
C LEU A 536 -12.76 6.47 -15.91
N LEU A 537 -13.94 6.22 -16.47
CA LEU A 537 -14.17 6.22 -17.93
C LEU A 537 -14.29 7.61 -18.55
N SER A 538 -14.45 8.66 -17.73
CA SER A 538 -14.61 10.03 -18.23
C SER A 538 -13.33 10.56 -18.91
N ILE A 539 -13.49 11.41 -19.92
CA ILE A 539 -12.38 12.03 -20.66
C ILE A 539 -12.58 13.56 -20.64
N PRO A 540 -11.71 14.33 -19.94
CA PRO A 540 -10.64 13.86 -19.05
C PRO A 540 -11.21 13.14 -17.81
N ILE A 541 -10.38 12.31 -17.16
CA ILE A 541 -10.75 11.65 -15.90
C ILE A 541 -11.14 12.74 -14.89
N THR A 542 -12.36 12.62 -14.36
CA THR A 542 -12.99 13.63 -13.51
C THR A 542 -12.14 13.91 -12.25
N ASP A 543 -12.13 15.14 -11.77
CA ASP A 543 -11.46 15.48 -10.52
C ASP A 543 -12.23 14.95 -9.31
N CYS A 544 -11.49 14.45 -8.31
CA CYS A 544 -12.04 14.07 -7.02
C CYS A 544 -11.99 15.27 -6.06
N VAL A 545 -12.85 15.28 -5.04
CA VAL A 545 -12.69 16.23 -3.93
C VAL A 545 -11.30 16.00 -3.29
N PRO A 546 -10.45 17.04 -3.16
CA PRO A 546 -9.15 16.88 -2.51
C PRO A 546 -9.29 16.34 -1.09
N TYR A 547 -8.35 15.49 -0.69
CA TYR A 547 -8.27 15.00 0.67
C TYR A 547 -8.02 16.15 1.64
N VAL A 548 -8.69 16.10 2.79
CA VAL A 548 -8.46 16.96 3.95
C VAL A 548 -8.54 16.06 5.18
N ARG A 549 -7.52 16.11 6.04
CA ARG A 549 -7.51 15.34 7.28
C ARG A 549 -8.76 15.66 8.11
N PRO A 550 -9.49 14.65 8.63
CA PRO A 550 -10.65 14.90 9.48
C PRO A 550 -10.32 15.76 10.70
N ASP A 551 -11.23 16.64 11.09
CA ASP A 551 -11.08 17.41 12.33
C ASP A 551 -10.96 16.44 13.52
N GLY A 552 -9.94 16.64 14.35
CA GLY A 552 -9.68 15.79 15.52
C GLY A 552 -8.90 14.51 15.23
N ALA A 553 -8.50 14.26 13.98
CA ALA A 553 -7.65 13.12 13.64
C ALA A 553 -6.16 13.46 13.79
N PHE A 554 -5.40 12.59 14.44
CA PHE A 554 -3.96 12.77 14.70
C PHE A 554 -3.25 11.44 15.01
N LEU A 555 -1.93 11.44 14.88
CA LEU A 555 -1.07 10.29 15.22
C LEU A 555 -0.69 10.29 16.71
N VAL A 556 -0.34 9.13 17.22
CA VAL A 556 0.21 9.00 18.58
C VAL A 556 1.48 9.82 18.69
N GLY A 557 1.54 10.71 19.67
CA GLY A 557 2.70 11.58 19.89
C GLY A 557 2.83 12.70 18.85
N GLU A 558 1.92 12.80 17.88
CA GLU A 558 1.77 14.01 17.08
C GLU A 558 1.46 15.11 18.07
N THR A 559 2.45 15.97 18.28
CA THR A 559 2.19 17.21 18.98
C THR A 559 1.28 17.96 18.03
N LEU A 560 -0.02 17.92 18.31
CA LEU A 560 -0.98 18.83 17.72
C LEU A 560 -0.32 20.18 17.91
N SER A 561 0.20 20.68 16.80
CA SER A 561 0.91 21.92 16.79
C SER A 561 -0.15 22.94 17.17
N THR A 562 -0.16 23.28 18.45
CA THR A 562 -0.50 24.61 18.87
C THR A 562 0.69 25.50 18.50
N ASN A 563 1.11 25.47 17.22
CA ASN A 563 1.38 26.70 16.48
C ASN A 563 0.07 27.50 16.49
N SER A 564 -0.17 27.98 17.69
CA SER A 564 -0.91 29.14 18.10
C SER A 564 -0.20 30.42 17.64
N ASP A 565 0.50 30.33 16.50
CA ASP A 565 0.91 31.45 15.68
C ASP A 565 -0.03 31.63 14.47
N ASP A 566 -0.97 30.71 14.21
CA ASP A 566 -2.12 30.92 13.29
C ASP A 566 -3.50 30.82 13.99
N PHE A 567 -3.50 30.62 15.32
CA PHE A 567 -4.67 30.98 16.11
C PHE A 567 -4.67 32.49 16.31
N ILE A 568 -5.34 33.22 15.42
CA ILE A 568 -6.06 34.43 15.85
C ILE A 568 -6.94 33.97 17.01
N ASN A 569 -6.52 34.30 18.23
CA ASN A 569 -7.16 33.85 19.43
C ASN A 569 -8.64 34.23 19.33
N LYS A 570 -9.52 33.47 19.97
CA LYS A 570 -10.95 33.81 20.04
C LYS A 570 -11.19 35.25 20.55
N SER A 571 -10.21 35.83 21.25
CA SER A 571 -10.11 37.20 21.77
C SER A 571 -9.71 38.28 20.77
N ASP A 572 -9.13 37.92 19.63
CA ASP A 572 -8.59 38.84 18.63
C ASP A 572 -9.66 39.41 17.71
N VAL A 573 -10.78 38.67 17.53
CA VAL A 573 -11.95 39.17 16.79
C VAL A 573 -13.17 39.30 17.70
N LYS A 574 -13.68 40.53 17.84
CA LYS A 574 -14.86 40.87 18.67
C LYS A 574 -16.05 41.24 17.80
N PHE A 575 -17.23 40.77 18.20
CA PHE A 575 -18.50 40.99 17.54
C PHE A 575 -19.45 41.65 18.55
N TYR A 576 -19.81 42.91 18.33
CA TYR A 576 -20.65 43.64 19.27
C TYR A 576 -21.50 44.73 18.60
N PRO A 577 -22.68 45.05 19.16
CA PRO A 577 -23.32 44.34 20.27
C PRO A 577 -23.84 42.96 19.83
N ASN A 578 -23.93 42.03 20.78
CA ASN A 578 -24.63 40.76 20.61
C ASN A 578 -25.43 40.49 21.90
N PRO A 579 -26.77 40.59 21.91
CA PRO A 579 -27.67 40.71 20.75
C PRO A 579 -27.52 42.03 19.95
N VAL A 580 -27.79 41.96 18.64
CA VAL A 580 -27.74 43.07 17.68
C VAL A 580 -29.14 43.49 17.25
N THR A 581 -29.42 44.79 17.25
CA THR A 581 -30.69 45.34 16.73
C THR A 581 -30.61 45.58 15.23
N ASP A 582 -29.71 46.47 14.79
CA ASP A 582 -29.58 46.85 13.37
C ASP A 582 -28.14 46.76 12.84
N ARG A 583 -27.12 46.99 13.67
CA ARG A 583 -25.72 47.06 13.22
C ARG A 583 -24.79 46.26 14.10
N LEU A 584 -24.00 45.40 13.47
CA LEU A 584 -22.96 44.61 14.13
C LEU A 584 -21.58 45.20 13.81
N THR A 585 -20.81 45.53 14.84
CA THR A 585 -19.40 45.92 14.72
C THR A 585 -18.52 44.70 14.87
N ILE A 586 -17.55 44.56 13.97
CA ILE A 586 -16.54 43.51 13.99
C ILE A 586 -15.18 44.19 14.07
N THR A 587 -14.39 43.86 15.10
CA THR A 587 -13.02 44.38 15.28
C THR A 587 -12.01 43.24 15.31
N ARG A 588 -10.82 43.42 14.75
CA ARG A 588 -9.73 42.43 14.68
C ARG A 588 -8.37 43.02 15.09
N THR A 589 -7.44 42.18 15.55
CA THR A 589 -6.03 42.57 15.84
C THR A 589 -5.05 42.19 14.72
N ALA A 590 -5.33 41.16 13.91
CA ALA A 590 -4.55 40.77 12.73
C ALA A 590 -5.31 41.06 11.41
N MET A 591 -4.62 41.14 10.26
CA MET A 591 -5.17 41.68 9.00
C MET A 591 -5.25 40.67 7.84
N GLU A 592 -5.88 39.51 8.05
CA GLU A 592 -5.86 38.44 7.04
C GLU A 592 -7.23 38.04 6.48
N GLU A 593 -8.35 38.24 7.21
CA GLU A 593 -9.69 37.89 6.73
C GLU A 593 -10.37 39.02 5.95
N ASN A 594 -10.65 38.80 4.67
CA ASN A 594 -11.20 39.84 3.80
C ASN A 594 -12.63 39.56 3.34
N TYR A 595 -13.21 38.42 3.71
CA TYR A 595 -14.57 38.05 3.33
C TYR A 595 -15.44 37.79 4.55
N ILE A 596 -16.59 38.44 4.59
CA ILE A 596 -17.60 38.29 5.64
C ILE A 596 -18.85 37.70 5.02
N THR A 597 -19.31 36.57 5.54
CA THR A 597 -20.56 35.92 5.13
C THR A 597 -21.45 35.71 6.34
N VAL A 598 -22.71 36.11 6.27
CA VAL A 598 -23.72 35.80 7.30
C VAL A 598 -24.62 34.69 6.77
N VAL A 599 -24.82 33.64 7.56
CA VAL A 599 -25.72 32.52 7.25
C VAL A 599 -26.79 32.36 8.33
N ASN A 600 -27.98 31.90 7.95
CA ASN A 600 -29.02 31.50 8.91
C ASN A 600 -28.78 30.07 9.44
N VAL A 601 -29.65 29.60 10.34
CA VAL A 601 -29.57 28.24 10.93
C VAL A 601 -29.76 27.10 9.92
N LEU A 602 -30.25 27.40 8.71
CA LEU A 602 -30.42 26.44 7.62
C LEU A 602 -29.22 26.46 6.63
N GLY A 603 -28.15 27.19 6.96
CA GLY A 603 -26.96 27.32 6.10
C GLY A 603 -27.13 28.27 4.90
N THR A 604 -28.27 28.94 4.76
CA THR A 604 -28.51 29.89 3.66
C THR A 604 -27.71 31.17 3.88
N LYS A 605 -26.92 31.59 2.88
CA LYS A 605 -26.20 32.87 2.88
C LYS A 605 -27.19 34.02 2.75
N VAL A 606 -27.19 34.93 3.73
CA VAL A 606 -28.10 36.10 3.77
C VAL A 606 -27.39 37.43 3.52
N ILE A 607 -26.10 37.53 3.85
CA ILE A 607 -25.27 38.73 3.59
C ILE A 607 -23.86 38.27 3.19
N THR A 608 -23.27 38.96 2.22
CA THR A 608 -21.84 38.86 1.90
C THR A 608 -21.24 40.26 1.83
N LYS A 609 -20.02 40.43 2.34
CA LYS A 609 -19.31 41.71 2.34
C LYS A 609 -17.80 41.47 2.29
N THR A 610 -17.10 42.25 1.47
CA THR A 610 -15.63 42.29 1.50
C THR A 610 -15.17 43.30 2.55
N TRP A 611 -14.20 42.92 3.38
CA TRP A 611 -13.56 43.77 4.37
C TRP A 611 -12.27 44.34 3.77
N ASP A 612 -12.18 45.67 3.70
CA ASP A 612 -11.00 46.38 3.17
C ASP A 612 -9.71 46.02 3.94
N ASN A 613 -8.70 45.61 3.16
CA ASN A 613 -7.34 45.36 3.63
C ASN A 613 -6.74 46.64 4.23
N GLY A 614 -6.26 46.58 5.47
CA GLY A 614 -5.70 47.73 6.19
C GLY A 614 -6.59 48.30 7.32
N THR A 615 -7.81 47.79 7.50
CA THR A 615 -8.70 48.22 8.60
C THR A 615 -8.89 47.13 9.66
N THR A 616 -8.85 47.54 10.93
CA THR A 616 -9.06 46.67 12.10
C THR A 616 -10.51 46.67 12.59
N THR A 617 -11.40 47.44 11.97
CA THR A 617 -12.82 47.55 12.36
C THR A 617 -13.72 47.68 11.13
N THR A 618 -14.86 47.00 11.12
CA THR A 618 -15.92 47.14 10.11
C THR A 618 -17.30 47.03 10.74
N GLN A 619 -18.33 47.54 10.05
CA GLN A 619 -19.73 47.41 10.46
C GLN A 619 -20.55 46.68 9.40
N LEU A 620 -21.42 45.77 9.85
CA LEU A 620 -22.44 45.12 9.03
C LEU A 620 -23.81 45.71 9.37
N ASP A 621 -24.57 46.07 8.34
CA ASP A 621 -25.98 46.43 8.47
C ASP A 621 -26.83 45.15 8.40
N LEU A 622 -27.51 44.84 9.49
CA LEU A 622 -28.38 43.67 9.67
C LEU A 622 -29.86 44.09 9.78
N SER A 623 -30.20 45.36 9.52
CA SER A 623 -31.56 45.90 9.65
C SER A 623 -32.59 45.24 8.72
N ALA A 624 -32.15 44.52 7.69
CA ALA A 624 -33.03 43.74 6.81
C ALA A 624 -33.31 42.31 7.32
N LEU A 625 -32.58 41.81 8.32
CA LEU A 625 -32.74 40.44 8.83
C LEU A 625 -33.86 40.36 9.88
N ASN A 626 -34.61 39.26 9.89
CA ASN A 626 -35.60 38.99 10.94
C ASN A 626 -34.92 38.60 12.26
N SER A 627 -35.57 38.84 13.40
CA SER A 627 -35.06 38.40 14.72
C SER A 627 -34.81 36.88 14.72
N GLY A 628 -33.66 36.46 15.22
CA GLY A 628 -33.23 35.05 15.17
C GLY A 628 -31.73 34.85 15.35
N ILE A 629 -31.30 33.59 15.28
CA ILE A 629 -29.90 33.18 15.37
C ILE A 629 -29.28 33.18 13.97
N TYR A 630 -28.09 33.77 13.86
CA TYR A 630 -27.29 33.76 12.64
C TYR A 630 -25.83 33.43 12.98
N PHE A 631 -25.08 32.98 11.96
CA PHE A 631 -23.65 32.76 12.06
C PHE A 631 -22.91 33.68 11.11
N VAL A 632 -21.93 34.41 11.61
CA VAL A 632 -21.04 35.25 10.81
C VAL A 632 -19.73 34.51 10.61
N LYS A 633 -19.40 34.21 9.36
CA LYS A 633 -18.15 33.60 8.91
C LYS A 633 -17.22 34.66 8.35
N LEU A 634 -16.00 34.75 8.86
CA LEU A 634 -14.88 35.50 8.29
C LEU A 634 -13.96 34.52 7.56
N SER A 635 -13.47 34.84 6.38
CA SER A 635 -12.52 33.99 5.64
C SER A 635 -11.51 34.81 4.85
N ASN A 636 -10.32 34.25 4.60
CA ASN A 636 -9.26 34.87 3.79
C ASN A 636 -9.20 34.35 2.34
N GLY A 637 -9.95 33.28 2.02
CA GLY A 637 -9.95 32.66 0.68
C GLY A 637 -8.99 31.48 0.53
N ASN A 638 -8.08 31.25 1.48
CA ASN A 638 -7.08 30.17 1.50
C ASN A 638 -7.37 29.17 2.64
N ASN A 639 -8.58 28.60 2.67
CA ASN A 639 -9.06 27.59 3.64
C ASN A 639 -9.16 28.01 5.12
N TYR A 640 -8.73 29.21 5.53
CA TYR A 640 -8.94 29.71 6.91
C TYR A 640 -10.31 30.40 7.07
N SER A 641 -11.06 30.05 8.13
CA SER A 641 -12.28 30.76 8.47
C SER A 641 -12.69 30.76 9.95
N ILE A 642 -13.16 31.90 10.45
CA ILE A 642 -13.69 32.08 11.81
C ILE A 642 -15.22 32.19 11.75
N THR A 643 -15.94 31.36 12.49
CA THR A 643 -17.41 31.45 12.60
C THR A 643 -17.84 31.89 14.00
N ARG A 644 -18.78 32.85 14.09
CA ARG A 644 -19.38 33.33 15.34
C ARG A 644 -20.90 33.39 15.27
N LYS A 645 -21.54 32.88 16.32
CA LYS A 645 -22.98 33.00 16.54
C LYS A 645 -23.33 34.43 16.99
N ILE A 646 -24.33 35.02 16.34
CA ILE A 646 -24.95 36.28 16.74
C ILE A 646 -26.47 36.11 16.90
N ILE A 647 -27.09 36.96 17.71
CA ILE A 647 -28.54 37.00 17.93
C ILE A 647 -29.05 38.35 17.44
N VAL A 648 -29.87 38.35 16.38
CA VAL A 648 -30.60 39.55 15.95
C VAL A 648 -31.87 39.66 16.80
N SER A 649 -32.04 40.78 17.51
CA SER A 649 -33.17 41.03 18.40
C SER A 649 -33.69 42.45 18.19
N LYS A 650 -34.75 42.57 17.39
CA LYS A 650 -35.49 43.81 17.14
C LYS A 650 -36.66 44.01 18.08
#